data_AF-A0A0P4RBN0-F1
#
_entry.id   AF-A0A0P4RBN0-F1
#
_cell.length_a   1.000
_cell.length_b   1.000
_cell.length_c   1.000
_cell.angle_alpha   90.00
_cell.angle_beta   90.00
_cell.angle_gamma   90.00
#
_symmetry.space_group_name_H-M   'P 1'
#
loop_
_entity.id
_entity.type
_entity.pdbx_description
1 polymer ?
#
loop_
_entity_poly.entity_id
_entity_poly.type
_entity_poly.pdbx_seq_one_letter_code
_entity_poly.pdbx_strand_id
1 'polypeptide(L)'
;MTILPYPAASQALLIGVHDYESMPALPAVERNLAGLTGAFTDPELWGLPPAHCVALSQPPSAQDVLDTLSRVALRATDTLVVYYAGHGLIDPYSDELYLALPGSDPERLYSALPFEWVRRAVLDPRIGARHKVVILDCCYSGRALLGGMSGTTQVADHALIDGTSLMAASARTRKALSPPGEEFTAFSGELITALTQGIADGPPLLDMQTLYRHLYTALAAKARPLPQQRNRNTGGLIALARNRAHPAHAAPRPQPSAEPSPPPAEPAPAPTPAPSPDVHSEDRPQPRTPAPRRHPTPNAARAADGQSSPGRPASVRARTVAVVSAALLVAGVSATLALLNGAQGASGGKSKDGATEATYNAAVGHVLKRGGREGGTLKFGSAADADSWDPQRSYYSSVANFARYYTRQLVTYDPKSKGTALTPDLATSKAKITDHGRTYTYTLRKGGTWEDGSPVTSEDIKYGIERLWATDVITGGPSYLREVLDPEGTYRGPYKDTSAKGLTAIETRGPGTIVFKLPRPNGDFEQMLAMIAASPVKKSQDTKAKYGLRPFSSGPYTFRSYRPGASLELVRNPHWKPGADPIRNALPDTITVRITGDQESVDRGLVSGDFDLALGTAGLGPAARAKALSDRDLNKNLDNPRSGFVRYAAFPQAVKPMGNLHCRKAVAYAADRRNLQTALGGTAAGGDLAPSLLPPGIRGADPAFDPYGVRKNGGAPDPAKARDELKRCGRPNGFATTIAVRNNRPSEIDAAEALTSALGRIGIEAKVDRFDAARMSALVGAPNEVRKRGYGIVITSWGADFPTGQAFWRPLVDSRTHPPSGNANLAEVDSPALDKLLDKAVAASDPNTAGAAYEEINHKVSEEVYYLPFVHGRYVSWRSPRLTDVHVADVYGGYDYVRLGVRGA
;
A
#
# COMPACT_ATOMS: atom_id res chain seq x y z
N MET A 1 6.89 14.80 -17.24
CA MET A 1 7.51 14.79 -18.58
C MET A 1 9.01 14.63 -18.38
N THR A 2 9.66 13.73 -19.12
CA THR A 2 11.11 13.49 -19.04
C THR A 2 11.86 14.67 -19.65
N ILE A 3 12.87 15.20 -18.95
CA ILE A 3 13.70 16.34 -19.39
C ILE A 3 15.17 15.96 -19.21
N LEU A 4 16.00 16.31 -20.18
CA LEU A 4 17.46 16.17 -20.08
C LEU A 4 18.01 17.26 -19.16
N PRO A 5 18.78 16.90 -18.11
CA PRO A 5 19.39 17.87 -17.21
C PRO A 5 20.25 18.91 -17.93
N TYR A 6 20.24 20.13 -17.39
CA TYR A 6 21.05 21.25 -17.88
C TYR A 6 22.54 20.95 -17.68
N PRO A 7 23.33 20.78 -18.75
CA PRO A 7 24.70 20.30 -18.60
C PRO A 7 25.61 21.27 -17.83
N ALA A 8 25.43 22.58 -18.03
CA ALA A 8 26.18 23.62 -17.34
C ALA A 8 25.87 23.72 -15.84
N ALA A 9 24.75 23.17 -15.38
CA ALA A 9 24.32 23.18 -13.97
C ALA A 9 24.46 21.80 -13.29
N SER A 10 24.92 20.79 -14.05
CA SER A 10 25.04 19.41 -13.60
C SER A 10 26.50 19.00 -13.39
N GLN A 11 26.72 17.99 -12.54
CA GLN A 11 28.04 17.43 -12.25
C GLN A 11 27.96 15.91 -12.20
N ALA A 12 29.04 15.24 -12.61
CA ALA A 12 29.21 13.79 -12.49
C ALA A 12 30.54 13.47 -11.80
N LEU A 13 30.49 12.55 -10.84
CA LEU A 13 31.66 11.93 -10.23
C LEU A 13 31.65 10.43 -10.55
N LEU A 14 32.66 9.97 -11.28
CA LEU A 14 32.84 8.57 -11.67
C LEU A 14 34.00 7.97 -10.88
N ILE A 15 33.74 7.04 -9.97
CA ILE A 15 34.74 6.42 -9.11
C ILE A 15 35.01 5.01 -9.62
N GLY A 16 36.28 4.68 -9.87
CA GLY A 16 36.66 3.35 -10.34
C GLY A 16 37.91 2.84 -9.64
N VAL A 17 37.87 1.57 -9.24
CA VAL A 17 39.00 0.87 -8.63
C VAL A 17 39.25 -0.39 -9.46
N HIS A 18 40.38 -0.42 -10.17
CA HIS A 18 40.69 -1.49 -11.13
C HIS A 18 41.83 -2.41 -10.69
N ASP A 19 42.57 -2.04 -9.65
CA ASP A 19 43.69 -2.80 -9.07
C ASP A 19 43.56 -2.77 -7.56
N TYR A 20 43.95 -3.87 -6.93
CA TYR A 20 43.80 -4.07 -5.49
C TYR A 20 45.02 -4.80 -4.94
N GLU A 21 45.40 -4.49 -3.71
CA GLU A 21 46.51 -5.17 -3.04
C GLU A 21 46.13 -6.59 -2.59
N SER A 22 44.87 -6.80 -2.20
CA SER A 22 44.39 -8.05 -1.57
C SER A 22 43.23 -8.72 -2.31
N MET A 23 42.83 -8.21 -3.48
CA MET A 23 41.70 -8.71 -4.27
C MET A 23 42.05 -8.82 -5.76
N PRO A 24 41.30 -9.60 -6.56
CA PRO A 24 41.53 -9.67 -8.00
C PRO A 24 41.34 -8.32 -8.68
N ALA A 25 42.26 -7.97 -9.59
CA ALA A 25 42.14 -6.79 -10.45
C ALA A 25 40.92 -6.85 -11.37
N LEU A 26 40.36 -5.68 -11.69
CA LEU A 26 39.22 -5.44 -12.57
C LEU A 26 39.60 -4.40 -13.64
N PRO A 27 40.50 -4.72 -14.60
CA PRO A 27 41.00 -3.75 -15.58
C PRO A 27 39.92 -3.14 -16.48
N ALA A 28 38.75 -3.78 -16.60
CA ALA A 28 37.60 -3.24 -17.31
C ALA A 28 37.02 -1.97 -16.64
N VAL A 29 37.24 -1.78 -15.33
CA VAL A 29 36.74 -0.62 -14.59
C VAL A 29 37.39 0.69 -15.07
N GLU A 30 38.68 0.67 -15.41
CA GLU A 30 39.36 1.84 -15.99
C GLU A 30 38.70 2.26 -17.31
N ARG A 31 38.39 1.27 -18.17
CA ARG A 31 37.70 1.50 -19.44
C ARG A 31 36.26 1.97 -19.25
N ASN A 32 35.55 1.48 -18.22
CA ASN A 32 34.23 2.00 -17.86
C ASN A 32 34.26 3.52 -17.61
N LEU A 33 35.26 4.00 -16.85
CA LEU A 33 35.40 5.43 -16.55
C LEU A 33 35.61 6.26 -17.83
N ALA A 34 36.48 5.78 -18.73
CA ALA A 34 36.70 6.43 -20.01
C ALA A 34 35.43 6.46 -20.88
N GLY A 35 34.72 5.33 -20.99
CA GLY A 35 33.49 5.21 -21.78
C GLY A 35 32.35 6.08 -21.25
N LEU A 36 32.13 6.11 -19.93
CA LEU A 36 31.11 6.98 -19.31
C LEU A 36 31.49 8.46 -19.40
N THR A 37 32.77 8.82 -19.25
CA THR A 37 33.24 10.20 -19.46
C THR A 37 32.96 10.65 -20.89
N GLY A 38 33.27 9.82 -21.89
CA GLY A 38 32.95 10.09 -23.28
C GLY A 38 31.45 10.26 -23.50
N ALA A 39 30.62 9.34 -23.01
CA ALA A 39 29.17 9.40 -23.18
C ALA A 39 28.52 10.63 -22.53
N PHE A 40 28.96 11.03 -21.34
CA PHE A 40 28.40 12.17 -20.63
C PHE A 40 28.88 13.53 -21.18
N THR A 41 30.09 13.60 -21.75
CA THR A 41 30.63 14.84 -22.31
C THR A 41 30.30 15.05 -23.80
N ASP A 42 29.83 14.01 -24.49
CA ASP A 42 29.40 14.10 -25.90
C ASP A 42 28.23 15.11 -26.05
N PRO A 43 28.39 16.19 -26.86
CA PRO A 43 27.40 17.24 -27.02
C PRO A 43 26.09 16.76 -27.66
N GLU A 44 26.13 15.68 -28.44
CA GLU A 44 24.93 15.08 -29.03
C GLU A 44 24.14 14.24 -28.03
N LEU A 45 24.79 13.75 -26.97
CA LEU A 45 24.16 12.93 -25.93
C LEU A 45 23.69 13.80 -24.77
N TRP A 46 24.56 14.07 -23.79
CA TRP A 46 24.25 14.96 -22.67
C TRP A 46 24.98 16.31 -22.80
N GLY A 47 26.27 16.30 -23.15
CA GLY A 47 27.08 17.50 -23.33
C GLY A 47 27.53 18.15 -22.03
N LEU A 48 27.81 17.37 -20.99
CA LEU A 48 28.45 17.90 -19.78
C LEU A 48 29.78 18.57 -20.16
N PRO A 49 30.07 19.78 -19.67
CA PRO A 49 31.42 20.35 -19.79
C PRO A 49 32.44 19.34 -19.25
N PRO A 50 33.59 19.13 -19.92
CA PRO A 50 34.60 18.18 -19.44
C PRO A 50 35.02 18.39 -17.98
N ALA A 51 35.07 19.66 -17.53
CA ALA A 51 35.36 20.03 -16.15
C ALA A 51 34.28 19.61 -15.13
N HIS A 52 33.08 19.24 -15.59
CA HIS A 52 31.94 18.81 -14.77
C HIS A 52 31.80 17.28 -14.69
N CYS A 53 32.63 16.52 -15.42
CA CYS A 53 32.67 15.07 -15.36
C CYS A 53 34.01 14.63 -14.77
N VAL A 54 34.06 14.42 -13.47
CA VAL A 54 35.27 14.07 -12.73
C VAL A 54 35.40 12.55 -12.64
N ALA A 55 36.42 11.98 -13.29
CA ALA A 55 36.79 10.58 -13.13
C ALA A 55 37.86 10.44 -12.03
N LEU A 56 37.52 9.76 -10.94
CA LEU A 56 38.40 9.43 -9.83
C LEU A 56 38.82 7.96 -9.95
N SER A 57 39.91 7.72 -10.67
CA SER A 57 40.52 6.40 -10.80
C SER A 57 41.46 6.12 -9.63
N GLN A 58 41.36 4.93 -9.03
CA GLN A 58 42.23 4.44 -7.94
C GLN A 58 42.37 5.37 -6.73
N PRO A 59 41.25 5.84 -6.13
CA PRO A 59 41.32 6.68 -4.92
C PRO A 59 42.03 5.94 -3.77
N PRO A 60 43.07 6.51 -3.14
CA PRO A 60 43.88 5.80 -2.16
C PRO A 60 43.16 5.63 -0.80
N SER A 61 42.14 6.44 -0.50
CA SER A 61 41.39 6.35 0.75
C SER A 61 39.91 6.73 0.62
N ALA A 62 39.12 6.34 1.64
CA ALA A 62 37.73 6.75 1.77
C ALA A 62 37.58 8.27 1.91
N GLN A 63 38.57 8.92 2.53
CA GLN A 63 38.60 10.38 2.67
C GLN A 63 38.70 11.06 1.30
N ASP A 64 39.57 10.58 0.41
CA ASP A 64 39.72 11.18 -0.93
C ASP A 64 38.44 11.10 -1.76
N VAL A 65 37.72 9.98 -1.63
CA VAL A 65 36.41 9.80 -2.28
C VAL A 65 35.39 10.80 -1.74
N LEU A 66 35.28 10.92 -0.41
CA LEU A 66 34.30 11.79 0.23
C LEU A 66 34.60 13.29 0.03
N ASP A 67 35.87 13.68 0.10
CA ASP A 67 36.31 15.07 -0.13
C ASP A 67 36.07 15.47 -1.60
N THR A 68 36.36 14.57 -2.54
CA THR A 68 36.06 14.78 -3.96
C THR A 68 34.57 14.85 -4.22
N LEU A 69 33.78 13.92 -3.64
CA LEU A 69 32.33 13.93 -3.74
C LEU A 69 31.72 15.21 -3.20
N SER A 70 32.15 15.67 -2.02
CA SER A 70 31.70 16.93 -1.43
C SER A 70 31.98 18.12 -2.37
N ARG A 71 33.21 18.25 -2.88
CA ARG A 71 33.61 19.31 -3.81
C ARG A 71 32.81 19.31 -5.12
N VAL A 72 32.57 18.13 -5.71
CA VAL A 72 31.79 17.99 -6.95
C VAL A 72 30.32 18.27 -6.69
N ALA A 73 29.76 17.68 -5.63
CA ALA A 73 28.34 17.79 -5.32
C ALA A 73 27.90 19.23 -4.97
N LEU A 74 28.74 20.00 -4.27
CA LEU A 74 28.44 21.41 -3.94
C LEU A 74 28.34 22.32 -5.18
N ARG A 75 28.88 21.92 -6.33
CA ARG A 75 28.80 22.67 -7.60
C ARG A 75 27.57 22.29 -8.44
N ALA A 76 26.91 21.18 -8.11
CA ALA A 76 25.72 20.73 -8.83
C ALA A 76 24.49 21.50 -8.34
N THR A 77 23.78 22.16 -9.26
CA THR A 77 22.53 22.90 -8.98
C THR A 77 21.33 22.31 -9.72
N ASP A 78 21.56 21.53 -10.78
CA ASP A 78 20.52 20.78 -11.47
C ASP A 78 20.62 19.28 -11.19
N THR A 79 21.61 18.58 -11.75
CA THR A 79 21.77 17.13 -11.54
C THR A 79 23.16 16.76 -11.01
N LEU A 80 23.21 15.87 -10.01
CA LEU A 80 24.41 15.20 -9.55
C LEU A 80 24.35 13.72 -9.93
N VAL A 81 25.34 13.21 -10.66
CA VAL A 81 25.54 11.77 -10.92
C VAL A 81 26.75 11.27 -10.13
N VAL A 82 26.58 10.19 -9.37
CA VAL A 82 27.67 9.48 -8.69
C VAL A 82 27.69 8.04 -9.19
N TYR A 83 28.78 7.66 -9.84
CA TYR A 83 29.01 6.30 -10.31
C TYR A 83 30.14 5.66 -9.51
N TYR A 84 30.00 4.40 -9.14
CA TYR A 84 31.08 3.59 -8.56
C TYR A 84 31.18 2.24 -9.26
N ALA A 85 32.40 1.82 -9.60
CA ALA A 85 32.70 0.46 -10.06
C ALA A 85 33.93 -0.14 -9.37
N GLY A 86 33.80 -1.42 -8.98
CA GLY A 86 34.82 -2.15 -8.23
C GLY A 86 34.24 -3.34 -7.46
N HIS A 87 35.00 -3.90 -6.53
CA HIS A 87 34.48 -4.91 -5.60
C HIS A 87 33.53 -4.31 -4.57
N GLY A 88 32.43 -5.03 -4.32
CA GLY A 88 31.50 -4.74 -3.23
C GLY A 88 31.71 -5.74 -2.11
N LEU A 89 31.93 -5.25 -0.90
CA LEU A 89 32.09 -6.04 0.31
C LEU A 89 30.83 -5.94 1.17
N ILE A 90 30.55 -6.96 1.96
CA ILE A 90 29.40 -6.97 2.89
C ILE A 90 29.94 -7.19 4.29
N ASP A 91 29.45 -6.42 5.24
CA ASP A 91 29.59 -6.75 6.66
C ASP A 91 28.69 -7.94 7.03
N PRO A 92 29.27 -9.08 7.44
CA PRO A 92 28.48 -10.27 7.80
C PRO A 92 27.57 -10.06 9.02
N TYR A 93 27.79 -9.00 9.81
CA TYR A 93 27.03 -8.69 11.02
C TYR A 93 25.95 -7.65 10.77
N SER A 94 26.26 -6.56 10.07
CA SER A 94 25.32 -5.45 9.82
C SER A 94 24.58 -5.57 8.49
N ASP A 95 25.01 -6.46 7.59
CA ASP A 95 24.41 -6.66 6.26
C ASP A 95 24.58 -5.41 5.33
N GLU A 96 25.41 -4.43 5.76
CA GLU A 96 25.72 -3.17 5.07
C GLU A 96 26.70 -3.36 3.90
N LEU A 97 26.57 -2.49 2.88
CA LEU A 97 27.43 -2.48 1.70
C LEU A 97 28.66 -1.58 1.92
N TYR A 98 29.84 -2.14 1.64
CA TYR A 98 31.10 -1.43 1.62
C TYR A 98 31.67 -1.43 0.18
N LEU A 99 32.17 -0.29 -0.26
CA LEU A 99 32.79 -0.10 -1.57
C LEU A 99 34.30 -0.27 -1.40
N ALA A 100 34.89 -1.26 -2.07
CA ALA A 100 36.32 -1.53 -1.96
C ALA A 100 37.17 -0.45 -2.63
N LEU A 101 38.29 -0.12 -2.01
CA LEU A 101 39.34 0.79 -2.44
C LEU A 101 40.64 -0.02 -2.69
N PRO A 102 41.69 0.57 -3.29
CA PRO A 102 42.91 -0.17 -3.69
C PRO A 102 43.53 -0.99 -2.55
N GLY A 103 43.62 -0.39 -1.35
CA GLY A 103 44.13 -1.04 -0.13
C GLY A 103 43.08 -1.76 0.71
N SER A 104 41.85 -1.94 0.21
CA SER A 104 40.81 -2.64 0.96
C SER A 104 41.12 -4.12 1.08
N ASP A 105 40.75 -4.70 2.22
CA ASP A 105 40.91 -6.12 2.56
C ASP A 105 39.54 -6.69 2.99
N PRO A 106 39.05 -7.77 2.34
CA PRO A 106 37.77 -8.41 2.69
C PRO A 106 37.64 -8.85 4.15
N GLU A 107 38.76 -9.17 4.82
CA GLU A 107 38.78 -9.56 6.24
C GLU A 107 38.83 -8.34 7.18
N ARG A 108 39.15 -7.15 6.67
CA ARG A 108 39.29 -5.90 7.42
C ARG A 108 38.41 -4.80 6.82
N LEU A 109 37.10 -4.93 6.96
CA LEU A 109 36.10 -4.02 6.33
C LEU A 109 36.29 -2.52 6.63
N TYR A 110 36.96 -2.16 7.73
CA TYR A 110 37.31 -0.76 8.03
C TYR A 110 38.28 -0.13 7.02
N SER A 111 38.93 -0.92 6.17
CA SER A 111 39.78 -0.49 5.05
C SER A 111 38.98 -0.16 3.78
N ALA A 112 37.67 -0.39 3.78
CA ALA A 112 36.77 -0.08 2.67
C ALA A 112 35.85 1.11 3.00
N LEU A 113 35.22 1.71 1.98
CA LEU A 113 34.33 2.85 2.14
C LEU A 113 32.90 2.39 2.44
N PRO A 114 32.31 2.71 3.61
CA PRO A 114 30.90 2.40 3.86
C PRO A 114 30.01 3.15 2.86
N PHE A 115 29.10 2.45 2.18
CA PHE A 115 28.20 3.10 1.23
C PHE A 115 27.29 4.15 1.90
N GLU A 116 26.96 3.95 3.17
CA GLU A 116 26.16 4.91 3.93
C GLU A 116 26.83 6.29 4.04
N TRP A 117 28.17 6.36 4.03
CA TRP A 117 28.87 7.65 4.02
C TRP A 117 28.73 8.36 2.68
N VAL A 118 28.79 7.61 1.57
CA VAL A 118 28.48 8.13 0.23
C VAL A 118 27.04 8.61 0.15
N ARG A 119 26.09 7.83 0.70
CA ARG A 119 24.67 8.21 0.75
C ARG A 119 24.47 9.53 1.50
N ARG A 120 25.05 9.67 2.69
CA ARG A 120 24.97 10.90 3.49
C ARG A 120 25.59 12.10 2.77
N ALA A 121 26.74 11.90 2.13
CA ALA A 121 27.39 12.95 1.35
C ALA A 121 26.52 13.38 0.16
N VAL A 122 25.91 12.45 -0.59
CA VAL A 122 24.99 12.78 -1.70
C VAL A 122 23.73 13.50 -1.20
N LEU A 123 23.21 13.11 -0.04
CA LEU A 123 21.98 13.67 0.54
C LEU A 123 22.23 14.95 1.38
N ASP A 124 23.46 15.46 1.44
CA ASP A 124 23.77 16.67 2.19
C ASP A 124 22.86 17.84 1.76
N PRO A 125 22.16 18.51 2.71
CA PRO A 125 21.23 19.58 2.40
C PRO A 125 21.89 20.83 1.79
N ARG A 126 23.23 20.95 1.86
CA ARG A 126 24.00 22.02 1.21
C ARG A 126 24.13 21.82 -0.30
N ILE A 127 23.86 20.62 -0.81
CA ILE A 127 23.90 20.32 -2.24
C ILE A 127 22.64 20.86 -2.91
N GLY A 128 22.83 21.83 -3.81
CA GLY A 128 21.74 22.49 -4.54
C GLY A 128 21.12 21.68 -5.68
N ALA A 129 21.66 20.49 -5.98
CA ALA A 129 21.17 19.65 -7.08
C ALA A 129 19.73 19.19 -6.87
N ARG A 130 18.86 19.52 -7.83
CA ARG A 130 17.44 19.11 -7.89
C ARG A 130 17.27 17.62 -8.16
N HIS A 131 18.23 17.02 -8.84
CA HIS A 131 18.23 15.63 -9.25
C HIS A 131 19.51 14.94 -8.78
N LYS A 132 19.38 13.74 -8.22
CA LYS A 132 20.52 12.97 -7.69
C LYS A 132 20.46 11.55 -8.21
N VAL A 133 21.48 11.14 -8.94
CA VAL A 133 21.58 9.81 -9.55
C VAL A 133 22.78 9.09 -8.96
N VAL A 134 22.58 7.88 -8.46
CA VAL A 134 23.66 7.01 -7.99
C VAL A 134 23.63 5.71 -8.80
N ILE A 135 24.76 5.31 -9.35
CA ILE A 135 24.91 4.08 -10.15
C ILE A 135 26.03 3.25 -9.54
N LEU A 136 25.72 2.01 -9.14
CA LEU A 136 26.68 1.12 -8.47
C LEU A 136 26.91 -0.14 -9.30
N ASP A 137 28.12 -0.28 -9.83
CA ASP A 137 28.61 -1.47 -10.53
C ASP A 137 29.59 -2.27 -9.67
N CYS A 138 29.04 -2.89 -8.63
CA CYS A 138 29.79 -3.74 -7.72
C CYS A 138 28.93 -4.88 -7.18
N CYS A 139 29.58 -5.90 -6.63
CA CYS A 139 28.91 -7.04 -6.00
C CYS A 139 27.95 -6.58 -4.90
N TYR A 140 26.78 -7.21 -4.82
CA TYR A 140 25.77 -6.93 -3.79
C TYR A 140 25.23 -5.50 -3.78
N SER A 141 25.44 -4.73 -4.85
CA SER A 141 25.00 -3.34 -5.00
C SER A 141 23.50 -3.14 -4.77
N GLY A 142 22.66 -4.17 -4.98
CA GLY A 142 21.23 -4.15 -4.64
C GLY A 142 20.93 -3.93 -3.14
N ARG A 143 21.93 -4.02 -2.25
CA ARG A 143 21.81 -3.68 -0.82
C ARG A 143 21.74 -2.18 -0.57
N ALA A 144 22.35 -1.37 -1.44
CA ALA A 144 22.24 0.09 -1.41
C ALA A 144 20.79 0.58 -1.54
N LEU A 145 19.91 -0.25 -2.11
CA LEU A 145 18.49 0.04 -2.29
C LEU A 145 17.69 -0.09 -0.99
N LEU A 146 18.26 -0.68 0.07
CA LEU A 146 17.67 -0.65 1.40
C LEU A 146 17.89 0.76 1.96
N GLY A 147 16.81 1.44 2.35
CA GLY A 147 16.97 2.62 3.21
C GLY A 147 17.54 2.12 4.54
N GLY A 148 18.47 2.87 5.14
CA GLY A 148 19.22 2.42 6.31
C GLY A 148 18.34 1.70 7.34
N MET A 149 18.66 0.44 7.59
CA MET A 149 18.13 -0.33 8.72
C MET A 149 19.21 -0.49 9.80
N SER A 150 20.05 0.53 10.02
CA SER A 150 20.95 0.59 11.17
C SER A 150 20.38 1.49 12.26
N GLY A 151 20.28 0.93 13.47
CA GLY A 151 19.54 1.46 14.61
C GLY A 151 20.17 2.63 15.36
N THR A 152 20.98 3.48 14.72
CA THR A 152 21.64 4.61 15.39
C THR A 152 21.70 5.85 14.50
N THR A 153 20.55 6.47 14.22
CA THR A 153 20.32 7.95 14.16
C THR A 153 18.90 8.26 13.65
N GLN A 154 17.91 8.17 14.55
CA GLN A 154 16.50 8.52 14.30
C GLN A 154 16.22 10.03 14.13
N VAL A 155 17.23 10.85 13.84
CA VAL A 155 17.10 12.31 13.65
C VAL A 155 17.70 12.78 12.30
N ALA A 156 18.39 11.92 11.55
CA ALA A 156 19.00 12.28 10.25
C ALA A 156 18.17 11.88 9.01
N ASP A 157 17.09 11.09 9.16
CA ASP A 157 16.12 10.81 8.08
C ASP A 157 15.24 12.04 7.71
N HIS A 158 15.52 13.20 8.31
CA HIS A 158 14.77 14.45 8.16
C HIS A 158 15.12 15.29 6.92
N ALA A 159 15.95 14.79 5.99
CA ALA A 159 16.25 15.45 4.72
C ALA A 159 16.22 14.48 3.53
N LEU A 160 15.04 13.94 3.18
CA LEU A 160 14.86 13.13 1.97
C LEU A 160 14.49 14.04 0.78
N ILE A 161 15.38 14.12 -0.20
CA ILE A 161 15.30 15.03 -1.35
C ILE A 161 14.55 14.36 -2.52
N ASP A 162 13.52 15.02 -3.04
CA ASP A 162 12.77 14.64 -4.25
C ASP A 162 13.70 14.55 -5.47
N GLY A 163 13.43 13.63 -6.41
CA GLY A 163 14.24 13.51 -7.64
C GLY A 163 15.52 12.70 -7.49
N THR A 164 15.51 11.64 -6.66
CA THR A 164 16.66 10.72 -6.52
C THR A 164 16.42 9.39 -7.25
N SER A 165 17.43 8.88 -7.96
CA SER A 165 17.44 7.57 -8.61
C SER A 165 18.70 6.78 -8.22
N LEU A 166 18.54 5.53 -7.81
CA LEU A 166 19.64 4.62 -7.52
C LEU A 166 19.51 3.38 -8.41
N MET A 167 20.55 3.07 -9.19
CA MET A 167 20.63 1.86 -10.02
C MET A 167 21.83 1.02 -9.59
N ALA A 168 21.62 -0.29 -9.44
CA ALA A 168 22.61 -1.24 -8.97
C ALA A 168 22.77 -2.37 -10.01
N ALA A 169 24.01 -2.76 -10.30
CA ALA A 169 24.35 -3.76 -11.32
C ALA A 169 23.96 -5.19 -10.96
N SER A 170 23.78 -5.50 -9.67
CA SER A 170 23.41 -6.85 -9.23
C SER A 170 22.41 -6.84 -8.07
N ALA A 171 21.68 -7.95 -7.96
CA ALA A 171 20.81 -8.21 -6.81
C ALA A 171 21.61 -8.34 -5.51
N ARG A 172 20.93 -8.17 -4.37
CA ARG A 172 21.48 -8.25 -2.99
C ARG A 172 22.33 -9.50 -2.69
N THR A 173 22.13 -10.59 -3.42
CA THR A 173 22.74 -11.91 -3.20
C THR A 173 23.66 -12.34 -4.34
N ARG A 174 23.86 -11.48 -5.35
CA ARG A 174 24.68 -11.81 -6.53
C ARG A 174 25.87 -10.88 -6.67
N LYS A 175 26.98 -11.47 -7.14
CA LYS A 175 28.17 -10.74 -7.55
C LYS A 175 27.89 -10.02 -8.88
N ALA A 176 28.41 -8.81 -9.02
CA ALA A 176 28.51 -8.16 -10.32
C ALA A 176 29.57 -8.90 -11.15
N LEU A 177 29.46 -8.83 -12.48
CA LEU A 177 30.29 -9.62 -13.38
C LEU A 177 31.22 -8.71 -14.19
N SER A 178 32.52 -9.01 -14.15
CA SER A 178 33.52 -8.48 -15.08
C SER A 178 34.05 -9.64 -15.91
N PRO A 179 33.50 -9.89 -17.11
CA PRO A 179 33.92 -11.03 -17.93
C PRO A 179 35.39 -10.89 -18.35
N PRO A 180 36.20 -11.97 -18.28
CA PRO A 180 37.59 -11.94 -18.74
C PRO A 180 37.68 -11.57 -20.23
N GLY A 181 38.50 -10.58 -20.57
CA GLY A 181 38.74 -10.16 -21.97
C GLY A 181 37.70 -9.22 -22.58
N GLU A 182 36.61 -8.89 -21.86
CA GLU A 182 35.65 -7.88 -22.33
C GLU A 182 36.16 -6.44 -22.11
N GLU A 183 35.75 -5.55 -23.00
CA GLU A 183 36.12 -4.13 -22.96
C GLU A 183 35.56 -3.44 -21.71
N PHE A 184 34.34 -3.75 -21.30
CA PHE A 184 33.70 -3.15 -20.13
C PHE A 184 33.24 -4.24 -19.15
N THR A 185 32.93 -3.86 -17.91
CA THR A 185 32.19 -4.75 -17.00
C THR A 185 30.80 -5.04 -17.58
N ALA A 186 30.19 -6.16 -17.19
CA ALA A 186 28.95 -6.63 -17.79
C ALA A 186 27.83 -5.60 -17.79
N PHE A 187 27.61 -4.93 -16.66
CA PHE A 187 26.58 -3.91 -16.50
C PHE A 187 26.96 -2.60 -17.20
N SER A 188 28.18 -2.10 -16.97
CA SER A 188 28.61 -0.82 -17.54
C SER A 188 28.73 -0.87 -19.07
N GLY A 189 29.09 -2.02 -19.64
CA GLY A 189 29.11 -2.22 -21.09
C GLY A 189 27.74 -2.02 -21.73
N GLU A 190 26.68 -2.62 -21.16
CA GLU A 190 25.31 -2.38 -21.66
C GLU A 190 24.85 -0.94 -21.43
N LEU A 191 25.26 -0.31 -20.32
CA LEU A 191 24.91 1.09 -20.04
C LEU A 191 25.57 2.04 -21.02
N ILE A 192 26.87 1.89 -21.26
CA ILE A 192 27.63 2.69 -22.23
C ILE A 192 27.07 2.45 -23.63
N THR A 193 26.75 1.20 -24.00
CA THR A 193 26.13 0.87 -25.29
C THR A 193 24.79 1.56 -25.45
N ALA A 194 23.91 1.48 -24.44
CA ALA A 194 22.59 2.14 -24.48
C ALA A 194 22.71 3.66 -24.60
N LEU A 195 23.66 4.28 -23.88
CA LEU A 195 23.89 5.73 -23.94
C LEU A 195 24.47 6.17 -25.30
N THR A 196 25.43 5.43 -25.84
CA THR A 196 26.20 5.85 -27.03
C THR A 196 25.57 5.42 -28.35
N GLN A 197 24.93 4.25 -28.41
CA GLN A 197 24.29 3.73 -29.63
C GLN A 197 22.78 4.02 -29.65
N GLY A 198 22.18 4.24 -28.47
CA GLY A 198 20.75 4.43 -28.32
C GLY A 198 19.96 3.11 -28.22
N ILE A 199 18.67 3.24 -27.94
CA ILE A 199 17.73 2.12 -27.85
C ILE A 199 16.76 2.24 -29.01
N ALA A 200 16.79 1.27 -29.93
CA ALA A 200 15.84 1.18 -31.04
C ALA A 200 14.39 1.15 -30.51
N ASP A 201 13.50 1.89 -31.17
CA ASP A 201 12.10 2.10 -30.74
C ASP A 201 11.93 2.72 -29.34
N GLY A 202 13.02 3.19 -28.73
CA GLY A 202 13.02 3.87 -27.44
C GLY A 202 12.59 5.35 -27.54
N PRO A 203 12.20 5.98 -26.42
CA PRO A 203 11.83 7.39 -26.38
C PRO A 203 13.01 8.31 -26.81
N PRO A 204 12.76 9.59 -27.15
CA PRO A 204 13.80 10.52 -27.58
C PRO A 204 14.85 10.82 -26.50
N LEU A 205 14.53 10.61 -25.23
CA LEU A 205 15.44 10.78 -24.10
C LEU A 205 15.59 9.46 -23.34
N LEU A 206 16.82 9.13 -22.97
CA LEU A 206 17.16 7.94 -22.19
C LEU A 206 17.09 8.25 -20.70
N ASP A 207 15.91 8.10 -20.12
CA ASP A 207 15.70 8.21 -18.67
C ASP A 207 16.08 6.96 -17.89
N MET A 208 16.30 7.15 -16.58
CA MET A 208 16.72 6.09 -15.68
C MET A 208 15.80 4.86 -15.74
N GLN A 209 14.49 5.04 -15.93
CA GLN A 209 13.53 3.95 -16.08
C GLN A 209 13.66 3.22 -17.43
N THR A 210 13.93 3.97 -18.50
CA THR A 210 14.16 3.42 -19.85
C THR A 210 15.47 2.66 -19.92
N LEU A 211 16.54 3.25 -19.39
CA LEU A 211 17.85 2.60 -19.24
C LEU A 211 17.73 1.32 -18.42
N TYR A 212 17.07 1.35 -17.27
CA TYR A 212 16.87 0.15 -16.46
C TYR A 212 16.15 -0.98 -17.20
N ARG A 213 15.02 -0.70 -17.87
CA ARG A 213 14.27 -1.71 -18.62
C ARG A 213 15.10 -2.35 -19.73
N HIS A 214 15.89 -1.53 -20.43
CA HIS A 214 16.77 -2.00 -21.48
C HIS A 214 17.91 -2.85 -20.92
N LEU A 215 18.62 -2.35 -19.91
CA LEU A 215 19.69 -3.07 -19.21
C LEU A 215 19.19 -4.40 -18.65
N TYR A 216 18.01 -4.41 -18.05
CA TYR A 216 17.40 -5.63 -17.53
C TYR A 216 17.21 -6.67 -18.63
N THR A 217 16.67 -6.26 -19.77
CA THR A 217 16.41 -7.15 -20.91
C THR A 217 17.71 -7.63 -21.56
N ALA A 218 18.66 -6.72 -21.80
CA ALA A 218 19.94 -7.03 -22.43
C ALA A 218 20.82 -7.94 -21.57
N LEU A 219 20.89 -7.66 -20.26
CA LEU A 219 21.63 -8.50 -19.30
C LEU A 219 20.94 -9.86 -19.12
N ALA A 220 19.61 -9.92 -19.08
CA ALA A 220 18.87 -11.18 -19.02
C ALA A 220 19.14 -12.06 -20.25
N ALA A 221 19.10 -11.48 -21.46
CA ALA A 221 19.36 -12.20 -22.70
C ALA A 221 20.78 -12.79 -22.75
N LYS A 222 21.75 -12.13 -22.11
CA LYS A 222 23.14 -12.59 -21.98
C LYS A 222 23.39 -13.46 -20.74
N ALA A 223 22.34 -13.85 -20.00
CA ALA A 223 22.42 -14.57 -18.73
C ALA A 223 23.34 -13.91 -17.68
N ARG A 224 23.44 -12.58 -17.70
CA ARG A 224 24.25 -11.76 -16.79
C ARG A 224 23.44 -11.36 -15.54
N PRO A 225 24.09 -10.93 -14.44
CA PRO A 225 23.38 -10.42 -13.27
C PRO A 225 22.40 -9.31 -13.64
N LEU A 226 21.16 -9.42 -13.14
CA LEU A 226 20.11 -8.46 -13.46
C LEU A 226 20.26 -7.20 -12.58
N PRO A 227 20.10 -6.01 -13.18
CA PRO A 227 20.19 -4.77 -12.44
C PRO A 227 18.97 -4.61 -11.53
N GLN A 228 19.10 -3.73 -10.54
CA GLN A 228 18.04 -3.33 -9.63
C GLN A 228 17.94 -1.80 -9.62
N GLN A 229 16.75 -1.25 -9.45
CA GLN A 229 16.54 0.20 -9.41
C GLN A 229 15.59 0.60 -8.29
N ARG A 230 15.87 1.73 -7.66
CA ARG A 230 14.97 2.41 -6.73
C ARG A 230 14.88 3.87 -7.09
N ASN A 231 13.68 4.32 -7.42
CA ASN A 231 13.37 5.71 -7.73
C ASN A 231 12.60 6.34 -6.56
N ARG A 232 12.87 7.62 -6.29
CA ARG A 232 12.04 8.47 -5.43
C ARG A 232 11.34 9.52 -6.29
N ASN A 233 10.01 9.53 -6.27
CA ASN A 233 9.17 10.41 -7.08
C ASN A 233 9.54 10.36 -8.57
N THR A 234 9.89 11.50 -9.16
CA THR A 234 10.28 11.63 -10.58
C THR A 234 11.68 11.11 -10.89
N GLY A 235 12.40 10.50 -9.93
CA GLY A 235 13.77 10.01 -10.14
C GLY A 235 13.92 9.05 -11.33
N GLY A 236 12.90 8.25 -11.65
CA GLY A 236 12.90 7.39 -12.83
C GLY A 236 12.84 8.14 -14.17
N LEU A 237 12.42 9.41 -14.15
CA LEU A 237 12.27 10.30 -15.31
C LEU A 237 13.50 11.20 -15.55
N ILE A 238 14.58 11.04 -14.77
CA ILE A 238 15.82 11.78 -14.99
C ILE A 238 16.50 11.18 -16.22
N ALA A 239 16.64 11.97 -17.29
CA ALA A 239 17.38 11.57 -18.48
C ALA A 239 18.89 11.72 -18.29
N LEU A 240 19.66 10.78 -18.83
CA LEU A 240 21.13 10.82 -18.84
C LEU A 240 21.72 11.05 -20.23
N ALA A 241 20.91 10.92 -21.29
CA ALA A 241 21.33 11.20 -22.66
C ALA A 241 20.12 11.36 -23.59
N ARG A 242 20.33 11.98 -24.75
CA ARG A 242 19.43 11.85 -25.90
C ARG A 242 19.56 10.45 -26.51
N ASN A 243 18.47 9.91 -27.01
CA ASN A 243 18.48 8.61 -27.66
C ASN A 243 18.92 8.74 -29.12
N ARG A 244 20.17 8.39 -29.42
CA ARG A 244 20.74 8.46 -30.77
C ARG A 244 20.01 7.58 -31.79
N ALA A 245 19.37 6.49 -31.35
CA ALA A 245 18.60 5.61 -32.22
C ALA A 245 17.19 6.14 -32.56
N HIS A 246 16.77 7.27 -31.98
CA HIS A 246 15.44 7.84 -32.22
C HIS A 246 15.39 8.55 -33.60
N PRO A 247 14.32 8.36 -34.41
CA PRO A 247 14.25 8.88 -35.78
C PRO A 247 14.44 10.40 -35.93
N ALA A 248 14.05 11.18 -34.91
CA ALA A 248 14.25 12.64 -34.90
C ALA A 248 15.73 13.08 -34.80
N HIS A 249 16.65 12.16 -34.48
CA HIS A 249 18.09 12.40 -34.37
C HIS A 249 18.91 11.66 -35.44
N ALA A 250 18.26 10.89 -36.32
CA ALA A 250 18.92 10.28 -37.47
C ALA A 250 19.16 11.34 -38.55
N ALA A 251 20.42 11.57 -38.94
CA ALA A 251 20.75 12.44 -40.06
C ALA A 251 19.96 12.03 -41.33
N PRO A 252 19.54 12.98 -42.18
CA PRO A 252 18.80 12.64 -43.39
C PRO A 252 19.67 11.80 -44.32
N ARG A 253 19.20 10.60 -44.70
CA ARG A 253 19.82 9.85 -45.80
C ARG A 253 19.57 10.61 -47.12
N PRO A 254 20.58 10.72 -48.02
CA PRO A 254 20.36 11.33 -49.32
C PRO A 254 19.40 10.45 -50.13
N GLN A 255 18.29 11.03 -50.59
CA GLN A 255 17.38 10.34 -51.51
C GLN A 255 17.96 10.38 -52.93
N PRO A 256 17.79 9.30 -53.74
CA PRO A 256 18.14 9.34 -55.15
C PRO A 256 17.17 10.25 -55.92
N SER A 257 17.76 11.01 -56.82
CA SER A 257 17.17 11.97 -57.75
C SER A 257 15.88 11.53 -58.45
N ALA A 258 14.86 12.39 -58.38
CA ALA A 258 13.79 12.46 -59.37
C ALA A 258 13.83 13.87 -59.99
N GLU A 259 14.03 13.92 -61.30
CA GLU A 259 14.00 15.13 -62.14
C GLU A 259 12.69 15.16 -62.96
N PRO A 260 12.29 16.28 -63.59
CA PRO A 260 11.37 17.26 -62.99
C PRO A 260 10.08 17.46 -63.82
N SER A 261 9.11 18.20 -63.27
CA SER A 261 8.01 18.80 -64.05
C SER A 261 8.02 20.34 -63.92
N PRO A 262 7.71 21.10 -64.99
CA PRO A 262 8.02 22.54 -65.09
C PRO A 262 6.96 23.45 -64.44
N PRO A 263 7.27 24.76 -64.25
CA PRO A 263 6.67 25.60 -63.21
C PRO A 263 5.53 26.52 -63.71
N PRO A 264 4.67 27.04 -62.82
CA PRO A 264 3.89 28.24 -63.05
C PRO A 264 4.57 29.51 -62.46
N ALA A 265 4.36 30.65 -63.14
CA ALA A 265 5.09 31.91 -63.00
C ALA A 265 4.80 32.74 -61.71
N GLU A 266 5.80 33.56 -61.33
CA GLU A 266 5.90 34.46 -60.17
C GLU A 266 4.95 35.67 -60.16
N PRO A 267 4.75 36.27 -58.98
CA PRO A 267 4.81 37.72 -58.82
C PRO A 267 5.82 38.23 -57.76
N ALA A 268 6.23 39.49 -57.97
CA ALA A 268 7.40 40.25 -57.52
C ALA A 268 7.57 40.54 -56.00
N PRO A 269 8.78 41.00 -55.56
CA PRO A 269 9.19 41.03 -54.15
C PRO A 269 8.89 42.36 -53.42
N ALA A 270 8.82 42.27 -52.09
CA ALA A 270 8.69 43.41 -51.15
C ALA A 270 10.06 43.89 -50.62
N PRO A 271 10.24 45.18 -50.28
CA PRO A 271 11.47 45.71 -49.70
C PRO A 271 11.44 45.81 -48.16
N THR A 272 12.65 45.73 -47.57
CA THR A 272 13.01 45.81 -46.13
C THR A 272 13.18 47.25 -45.61
N PRO A 273 13.27 47.47 -44.27
CA PRO A 273 13.03 48.76 -43.60
C PRO A 273 14.30 49.58 -43.27
N ALA A 274 14.12 50.85 -42.88
CA ALA A 274 15.15 51.76 -42.35
C ALA A 274 14.70 52.43 -41.01
N PRO A 275 15.64 52.87 -40.13
CA PRO A 275 15.36 53.29 -38.75
C PRO A 275 15.30 54.83 -38.51
N SER A 276 14.82 55.20 -37.31
CA SER A 276 14.51 56.55 -36.77
C SER A 276 15.68 57.53 -36.61
N PRO A 277 15.36 58.81 -36.31
CA PRO A 277 16.02 59.48 -35.18
C PRO A 277 15.11 60.35 -34.27
N ASP A 278 15.57 60.53 -33.04
CA ASP A 278 15.05 61.35 -31.93
C ASP A 278 15.16 62.88 -32.16
N VAL A 279 14.49 63.69 -31.31
CA VAL A 279 15.12 64.64 -30.34
C VAL A 279 14.20 65.86 -29.92
N HIS A 280 14.06 66.06 -28.59
CA HIS A 280 13.78 67.29 -27.76
C HIS A 280 12.43 68.06 -27.90
N SER A 281 11.86 68.77 -26.89
CA SER A 281 12.09 69.01 -25.45
C SER A 281 10.93 69.88 -24.85
N GLU A 282 10.76 69.81 -23.52
CA GLU A 282 10.29 70.88 -22.58
C GLU A 282 8.79 71.23 -22.32
N ASP A 283 8.40 71.01 -21.05
CA ASP A 283 7.89 71.98 -20.04
C ASP A 283 6.51 71.74 -19.35
N ARG A 284 6.47 72.02 -18.03
CA ARG A 284 5.37 71.92 -17.03
C ARG A 284 4.83 73.35 -16.71
N PRO A 285 3.89 73.66 -15.75
CA PRO A 285 2.91 72.90 -14.92
C PRO A 285 1.46 73.53 -14.79
N GLN A 286 0.54 72.77 -14.13
CA GLN A 286 -0.76 73.04 -13.36
C GLN A 286 -1.34 74.47 -13.09
N PRO A 287 -2.52 74.69 -12.39
CA PRO A 287 -3.81 73.96 -12.16
C PRO A 287 -5.13 74.84 -12.20
N ARG A 288 -6.35 74.25 -12.05
CA ARG A 288 -7.53 74.68 -11.19
C ARG A 288 -8.94 74.26 -11.70
N THR A 289 -9.81 73.90 -10.73
CA THR A 289 -11.26 73.55 -10.68
C THR A 289 -12.19 74.81 -10.63
N PRO A 290 -13.54 74.78 -10.38
CA PRO A 290 -14.69 73.86 -10.72
C PRO A 290 -16.07 74.55 -11.10
N ALA A 291 -17.05 73.72 -11.54
CA ALA A 291 -18.55 73.79 -11.38
C ALA A 291 -19.37 74.90 -12.12
N PRO A 292 -20.75 74.88 -12.25
CA PRO A 292 -21.78 74.07 -11.52
C PRO A 292 -23.10 73.59 -12.24
N ARG A 293 -23.77 72.63 -11.55
CA ARG A 293 -25.21 72.34 -11.25
C ARG A 293 -26.40 72.81 -12.13
N ARG A 294 -27.43 71.93 -12.26
CA ARG A 294 -28.82 72.09 -11.67
C ARG A 294 -29.72 70.82 -11.80
N HIS A 295 -30.51 70.57 -10.74
CA HIS A 295 -31.61 69.59 -10.49
C HIS A 295 -33.00 70.18 -10.90
N PRO A 296 -34.24 69.72 -10.49
CA PRO A 296 -34.75 68.57 -9.65
C PRO A 296 -36.00 67.80 -10.20
N THR A 297 -36.29 66.51 -9.87
CA THR A 297 -37.18 65.84 -8.83
C THR A 297 -38.73 66.07 -8.94
N PRO A 298 -39.67 65.44 -8.15
CA PRO A 298 -39.64 64.31 -7.17
C PRO A 298 -40.90 63.35 -7.07
N ASN A 299 -40.83 62.42 -6.09
CA ASN A 299 -41.87 61.89 -5.15
C ASN A 299 -42.65 60.59 -5.48
N ALA A 300 -43.16 59.79 -4.51
CA ALA A 300 -42.83 59.44 -3.10
C ALA A 300 -43.83 58.35 -2.60
N ALA A 301 -43.46 57.70 -1.49
CA ALA A 301 -44.02 56.58 -0.73
C ALA A 301 -45.50 56.55 -0.27
N ARG A 302 -45.98 55.31 0.04
CA ARG A 302 -46.77 54.80 1.22
C ARG A 302 -47.61 53.57 0.78
N ALA A 303 -48.06 52.60 1.56
CA ALA A 303 -47.78 51.96 2.86
C ALA A 303 -48.90 50.90 3.05
N ALA A 304 -48.62 49.85 3.84
CA ALA A 304 -49.55 49.06 4.67
C ALA A 304 -50.44 47.93 4.09
N ASP A 305 -50.41 46.84 4.88
CA ASP A 305 -51.45 45.87 5.24
C ASP A 305 -51.80 44.66 4.37
N GLY A 306 -51.91 43.52 5.06
CA GLY A 306 -53.11 42.68 4.90
C GLY A 306 -52.93 41.22 4.50
N GLN A 307 -52.59 40.39 5.48
CA GLN A 307 -52.84 38.95 5.66
C GLN A 307 -53.82 38.19 4.73
N SER A 308 -53.46 36.90 4.57
CA SER A 308 -54.31 35.69 4.57
C SER A 308 -54.99 35.19 3.28
N SER A 309 -54.52 34.03 2.79
CA SER A 309 -55.27 32.76 2.71
C SER A 309 -54.68 31.80 1.66
N PRO A 310 -54.62 30.49 1.93
CA PRO A 310 -54.72 29.47 0.89
C PRO A 310 -55.98 28.63 1.10
N GLY A 311 -56.95 28.76 0.19
CA GLY A 311 -58.10 27.87 0.07
C GLY A 311 -58.03 27.11 -1.24
N ARG A 312 -57.65 25.83 -1.17
CA ARG A 312 -58.13 24.77 -2.10
C ARG A 312 -59.47 24.24 -1.56
N PRO A 313 -60.27 23.40 -2.25
CA PRO A 313 -60.03 22.67 -3.51
C PRO A 313 -61.25 22.64 -4.48
N ALA A 314 -61.10 22.02 -5.66
CA ALA A 314 -61.92 20.87 -6.13
C ALA A 314 -62.01 20.76 -7.67
N SER A 315 -61.66 19.56 -8.14
CA SER A 315 -62.11 18.80 -9.33
C SER A 315 -62.98 19.45 -10.42
N VAL A 316 -62.71 19.12 -11.70
CA VAL A 316 -63.42 18.08 -12.49
C VAL A 316 -62.80 17.93 -13.90
N ARG A 317 -62.99 16.72 -14.43
CA ARG A 317 -62.51 15.98 -15.61
C ARG A 317 -62.64 16.61 -17.01
N ALA A 318 -61.65 16.22 -17.84
CA ALA A 318 -61.72 15.58 -19.17
C ALA A 318 -62.04 16.39 -20.46
N ARG A 319 -61.11 16.27 -21.43
CA ARG A 319 -61.25 15.68 -22.80
C ARG A 319 -60.05 16.16 -23.64
N THR A 320 -59.05 15.33 -23.92
CA THR A 320 -58.86 14.53 -25.15
C THR A 320 -59.09 15.31 -26.45
N VAL A 321 -58.00 15.69 -27.13
CA VAL A 321 -57.88 15.63 -28.61
C VAL A 321 -56.46 15.15 -28.94
N ALA A 322 -56.42 14.04 -29.67
CA ALA A 322 -55.24 13.45 -30.26
C ALA A 322 -54.91 14.14 -31.59
N VAL A 323 -53.63 14.31 -31.89
CA VAL A 323 -53.12 14.37 -33.27
C VAL A 323 -52.01 13.34 -33.39
N VAL A 324 -52.25 12.35 -34.23
CA VAL A 324 -51.32 11.30 -34.66
C VAL A 324 -50.94 11.58 -36.10
N SER A 325 -49.64 11.58 -36.40
CA SER A 325 -48.99 11.19 -37.66
C SER A 325 -47.47 11.11 -37.35
N ALA A 326 -46.88 9.94 -37.06
CA ALA A 326 -46.38 8.93 -38.01
C ALA A 326 -45.30 9.50 -38.96
N ALA A 327 -44.12 8.95 -39.19
CA ALA A 327 -43.41 7.76 -38.71
C ALA A 327 -41.96 7.83 -39.26
N LEU A 328 -40.96 7.30 -38.54
CA LEU A 328 -39.94 6.36 -39.08
C LEU A 328 -38.99 5.90 -37.96
N LEU A 329 -39.04 4.58 -37.70
CA LEU A 329 -38.19 3.78 -36.82
C LEU A 329 -36.84 3.47 -37.48
N VAL A 330 -35.76 3.42 -36.69
CA VAL A 330 -34.83 2.26 -36.66
C VAL A 330 -34.28 2.06 -35.23
N ALA A 331 -34.29 0.80 -34.82
CA ALA A 331 -34.03 0.16 -33.53
C ALA A 331 -32.77 0.55 -32.72
N GLY A 332 -32.95 0.62 -31.40
CA GLY A 332 -31.93 0.44 -30.38
C GLY A 332 -32.59 -0.12 -29.11
N VAL A 333 -32.46 -1.42 -28.88
CA VAL A 333 -33.17 -2.18 -27.84
C VAL A 333 -32.73 -1.76 -26.44
N SER A 334 -33.67 -1.19 -25.69
CA SER A 334 -33.62 -1.03 -24.23
C SER A 334 -33.75 -2.40 -23.56
N ALA A 335 -32.68 -2.92 -22.98
CA ALA A 335 -32.73 -4.03 -22.04
C ALA A 335 -32.52 -3.51 -20.61
N THR A 336 -33.64 -3.29 -19.91
CA THR A 336 -33.71 -3.05 -18.46
C THR A 336 -33.18 -4.26 -17.69
N LEU A 337 -32.00 -4.15 -17.07
CA LEU A 337 -31.53 -5.06 -16.02
C LEU A 337 -31.92 -4.50 -14.65
N ALA A 338 -33.15 -4.76 -14.22
CA ALA A 338 -33.57 -4.63 -12.84
C ALA A 338 -33.45 -6.01 -12.17
N LEU A 339 -32.28 -6.32 -11.59
CA LEU A 339 -32.09 -7.39 -10.58
C LEU A 339 -30.85 -7.05 -9.74
N LEU A 340 -30.96 -6.00 -8.92
CA LEU A 340 -30.05 -5.68 -7.81
C LEU A 340 -30.91 -5.22 -6.64
N ASN A 341 -31.62 -6.15 -6.01
CA ASN A 341 -32.13 -6.03 -4.63
C ASN A 341 -32.84 -7.34 -4.24
N GLY A 342 -32.08 -8.28 -3.66
CA GLY A 342 -32.64 -9.41 -2.93
C GLY A 342 -32.74 -9.06 -1.45
N ALA A 343 -33.89 -8.55 -1.02
CA ALA A 343 -34.25 -8.43 0.38
C ALA A 343 -34.44 -9.82 1.00
N GLN A 344 -34.01 -9.97 2.25
CA GLN A 344 -34.20 -11.18 3.05
C GLN A 344 -35.68 -11.47 3.29
N GLY A 345 -36.15 -12.62 2.82
CA GLY A 345 -37.37 -13.26 3.28
C GLY A 345 -37.03 -14.67 3.78
N ALA A 346 -37.16 -14.89 5.07
CA ALA A 346 -37.03 -16.21 5.67
C ALA A 346 -38.26 -17.05 5.28
N SER A 347 -38.06 -18.13 4.52
CA SER A 347 -39.01 -19.24 4.45
C SER A 347 -38.24 -20.55 4.44
N GLY A 348 -38.40 -21.33 5.50
CA GLY A 348 -37.79 -22.65 5.65
C GLY A 348 -38.28 -23.60 4.57
N GLY A 349 -37.36 -24.06 3.74
CA GLY A 349 -37.53 -25.20 2.84
C GLY A 349 -36.29 -26.08 2.91
N LYS A 350 -36.44 -27.30 3.42
CA LYS A 350 -35.38 -28.32 3.39
C LYS A 350 -35.05 -28.64 1.93
N SER A 351 -33.92 -28.15 1.42
CA SER A 351 -33.37 -28.60 0.13
C SER A 351 -32.36 -29.73 0.36
N LYS A 352 -32.63 -30.85 -0.32
CA LYS A 352 -31.78 -32.04 -0.42
C LYS A 352 -30.50 -31.73 -1.21
N ASP A 353 -29.47 -32.54 -0.96
CA ASP A 353 -28.11 -32.50 -1.53
C ASP A 353 -28.06 -32.38 -3.07
N GLY A 354 -28.07 -31.14 -3.57
CA GLY A 354 -27.77 -30.80 -4.97
C GLY A 354 -26.69 -29.73 -5.02
N ALA A 355 -25.65 -29.95 -5.83
CA ALA A 355 -24.58 -28.97 -6.03
C ALA A 355 -25.17 -27.68 -6.61
N THR A 356 -25.05 -26.57 -5.88
CA THR A 356 -25.49 -25.24 -6.34
C THR A 356 -24.77 -24.89 -7.66
N GLU A 357 -25.52 -24.50 -8.69
CA GLU A 357 -24.93 -23.99 -9.93
C GLU A 357 -24.05 -22.77 -9.66
N ALA A 358 -22.98 -22.62 -10.45
CA ALA A 358 -22.07 -21.48 -10.30
C ALA A 358 -22.77 -20.20 -10.80
N THR A 359 -23.10 -19.28 -9.89
CA THR A 359 -23.64 -17.95 -10.17
C THR A 359 -22.81 -16.87 -9.46
N TYR A 360 -23.01 -15.59 -9.81
CA TYR A 360 -22.46 -14.47 -9.05
C TYR A 360 -22.81 -14.59 -7.56
N ASN A 361 -21.85 -14.34 -6.67
CA ASN A 361 -21.99 -14.46 -5.20
C ASN A 361 -22.35 -15.86 -4.66
N ALA A 362 -22.21 -16.94 -5.44
CA ALA A 362 -22.58 -18.28 -5.00
C ALA A 362 -21.78 -18.81 -3.79
N ALA A 363 -20.60 -18.25 -3.49
CA ALA A 363 -19.81 -18.61 -2.31
C ALA A 363 -20.00 -17.64 -1.12
N VAL A 364 -20.78 -16.57 -1.29
CA VAL A 364 -21.10 -15.63 -0.21
C VAL A 364 -22.22 -16.22 0.66
N GLY A 365 -21.88 -16.67 1.87
CA GLY A 365 -22.85 -17.23 2.82
C GLY A 365 -23.24 -18.70 2.56
N HIS A 366 -22.69 -19.33 1.52
CA HIS A 366 -22.94 -20.72 1.15
C HIS A 366 -21.63 -21.45 0.82
N VAL A 367 -21.64 -22.78 0.93
CA VAL A 367 -20.52 -23.63 0.49
C VAL A 367 -20.83 -24.15 -0.91
N LEU A 368 -20.03 -23.74 -1.90
CA LEU A 368 -20.15 -24.14 -3.29
C LEU A 368 -19.40 -25.45 -3.57
N LYS A 369 -20.01 -26.33 -4.37
CA LYS A 369 -19.41 -27.61 -4.82
C LYS A 369 -18.83 -28.42 -3.66
N ARG A 370 -19.71 -28.78 -2.71
CA ARG A 370 -19.36 -29.60 -1.54
C ARG A 370 -18.77 -30.96 -1.95
N GLY A 371 -17.89 -31.47 -1.11
CA GLY A 371 -17.32 -32.82 -1.29
C GLY A 371 -16.17 -32.83 -2.28
N GLY A 372 -15.22 -31.91 -2.12
CA GLY A 372 -13.96 -31.96 -2.85
C GLY A 372 -13.26 -33.30 -2.68
N ARG A 373 -12.61 -33.77 -3.74
CA ARG A 373 -11.82 -35.00 -3.70
C ARG A 373 -10.39 -34.65 -3.31
N GLU A 374 -9.73 -35.57 -2.62
CA GLU A 374 -8.31 -35.48 -2.40
C GLU A 374 -7.56 -35.52 -3.74
N GLY A 375 -6.52 -34.72 -3.85
CA GLY A 375 -5.60 -34.75 -4.97
C GLY A 375 -5.37 -33.40 -5.67
N GLY A 376 -4.39 -33.41 -6.58
CA GLY A 376 -4.14 -32.29 -7.50
C GLY A 376 -3.38 -31.12 -6.89
N THR A 377 -3.24 -30.05 -7.68
CA THR A 377 -2.49 -28.84 -7.30
C THR A 377 -3.40 -27.62 -7.24
N LEU A 378 -3.48 -26.99 -6.07
CA LEU A 378 -4.14 -25.69 -5.89
C LEU A 378 -3.14 -24.57 -6.24
N LYS A 379 -3.51 -23.69 -7.19
CA LYS A 379 -2.59 -22.70 -7.76
C LYS A 379 -2.98 -21.27 -7.37
N PHE A 380 -2.14 -20.59 -6.61
CA PHE A 380 -2.29 -19.17 -6.28
C PHE A 380 -1.44 -18.30 -7.21
N GLY A 381 -2.01 -17.18 -7.67
CA GLY A 381 -1.27 -16.07 -8.25
C GLY A 381 -1.16 -14.92 -7.25
N SER A 382 -0.01 -14.25 -7.18
CA SER A 382 0.16 -13.05 -6.34
C SER A 382 0.91 -11.95 -7.07
N ALA A 383 0.51 -10.70 -6.86
CA ALA A 383 1.20 -9.54 -7.43
C ALA A 383 2.50 -9.23 -6.65
N ALA A 384 2.51 -9.49 -5.34
CA ALA A 384 3.66 -9.29 -4.47
C ALA A 384 3.88 -10.51 -3.58
N ASP A 385 5.10 -10.67 -3.06
CA ASP A 385 5.39 -11.71 -2.07
C ASP A 385 4.70 -11.41 -0.73
N ALA A 386 4.64 -12.42 0.15
CA ALA A 386 4.19 -12.22 1.52
C ALA A 386 5.10 -11.23 2.27
N ASP A 387 4.53 -10.54 3.25
CA ASP A 387 5.29 -9.72 4.20
C ASP A 387 6.27 -10.58 5.02
N SER A 388 5.84 -11.78 5.42
CA SER A 388 6.69 -12.83 5.98
C SER A 388 5.94 -14.16 6.01
N TRP A 389 6.65 -15.29 5.84
CA TRP A 389 6.09 -16.62 6.13
C TRP A 389 6.35 -17.09 7.57
N ASP A 390 7.16 -16.36 8.35
CA ASP A 390 7.26 -16.56 9.80
C ASP A 390 5.94 -16.11 10.46
N PRO A 391 5.22 -17.01 11.15
CA PRO A 391 3.90 -16.70 11.70
C PRO A 391 3.92 -15.61 12.79
N GLN A 392 5.06 -15.35 13.43
CA GLN A 392 5.22 -14.26 14.39
C GLN A 392 5.60 -12.90 13.75
N ARG A 393 5.88 -12.86 12.45
CA ARG A 393 6.30 -11.64 11.73
C ARG A 393 5.31 -11.13 10.71
N SER A 394 4.34 -11.95 10.30
CA SER A 394 3.33 -11.57 9.32
C SER A 394 2.18 -10.78 9.98
N TYR A 395 1.66 -9.80 9.26
CA TYR A 395 0.52 -8.97 9.62
C TYR A 395 -0.62 -9.11 8.60
N TYR A 396 -0.34 -9.52 7.36
CA TYR A 396 -1.36 -9.59 6.31
C TYR A 396 -2.40 -10.71 6.54
N SER A 397 -3.69 -10.36 6.49
CA SER A 397 -4.79 -11.32 6.72
C SER A 397 -4.82 -12.46 5.69
N SER A 398 -4.42 -12.20 4.44
CA SER A 398 -4.29 -13.24 3.41
C SER A 398 -3.18 -14.24 3.73
N VAL A 399 -2.07 -13.77 4.30
CA VAL A 399 -0.97 -14.61 4.76
C VAL A 399 -1.37 -15.37 6.01
N ALA A 400 -2.11 -14.74 6.94
CA ALA A 400 -2.68 -15.44 8.10
C ALA A 400 -3.64 -16.58 7.71
N ASN A 401 -4.49 -16.36 6.71
CA ASN A 401 -5.36 -17.39 6.15
C ASN A 401 -4.53 -18.52 5.49
N PHE A 402 -3.54 -18.17 4.68
CA PHE A 402 -2.66 -19.13 4.01
C PHE A 402 -1.79 -19.93 4.99
N ALA A 403 -1.30 -19.29 6.06
CA ALA A 403 -0.42 -19.90 7.05
C ALA A 403 -1.08 -21.08 7.76
N ARG A 404 -2.41 -21.13 7.81
CA ARG A 404 -3.15 -22.30 8.31
C ARG A 404 -2.83 -23.58 7.54
N TYR A 405 -2.23 -23.54 6.34
CA TYR A 405 -1.74 -24.76 5.68
C TYR A 405 -0.54 -25.40 6.40
N TYR A 406 0.32 -24.61 7.05
CA TYR A 406 1.55 -25.11 7.67
C TYR A 406 1.65 -24.86 9.18
N THR A 407 0.76 -24.06 9.76
CA THR A 407 0.72 -23.85 11.21
C THR A 407 -0.67 -24.02 11.81
N ARG A 408 -0.68 -24.58 13.03
CA ARG A 408 -1.87 -24.74 13.88
C ARG A 408 -1.83 -23.75 15.06
N GLN A 409 -2.97 -23.57 15.73
CA GLN A 409 -3.10 -22.70 16.92
C GLN A 409 -3.80 -23.44 18.05
N LEU A 410 -3.85 -22.87 19.27
CA LEU A 410 -4.67 -23.43 20.36
C LEU A 410 -6.15 -23.45 19.98
N VAL A 411 -6.63 -22.31 19.54
CA VAL A 411 -7.98 -22.05 19.02
C VAL A 411 -7.84 -21.39 17.66
N THR A 412 -8.85 -21.51 16.83
CA THR A 412 -8.90 -20.86 15.52
C THR A 412 -10.34 -20.52 15.16
N TYR A 413 -10.54 -19.92 14.00
CA TYR A 413 -11.87 -19.55 13.51
C TYR A 413 -12.61 -20.74 12.91
N ASP A 414 -13.87 -20.92 13.34
CA ASP A 414 -14.74 -22.01 12.91
C ASP A 414 -15.21 -21.79 11.47
N PRO A 415 -14.79 -22.64 10.53
CA PRO A 415 -15.21 -22.53 9.13
C PRO A 415 -16.71 -22.78 8.91
N LYS A 416 -17.44 -23.33 9.89
CA LYS A 416 -18.90 -23.56 9.81
C LYS A 416 -19.72 -22.34 10.24
N SER A 417 -19.14 -21.43 11.03
CA SER A 417 -19.83 -20.29 11.66
C SER A 417 -19.86 -19.02 10.81
N LYS A 418 -19.61 -19.11 9.50
CA LYS A 418 -19.20 -17.97 8.64
C LYS A 418 -17.82 -17.39 9.02
N GLY A 419 -17.06 -18.09 9.85
CA GLY A 419 -15.66 -17.79 10.14
C GLY A 419 -15.41 -16.84 11.30
N THR A 420 -16.41 -16.38 12.06
CA THR A 420 -16.17 -15.37 13.13
C THR A 420 -16.20 -15.94 14.54
N ALA A 421 -16.75 -17.15 14.74
CA ALA A 421 -16.71 -17.81 16.04
C ALA A 421 -15.40 -18.59 16.24
N LEU A 422 -14.89 -18.62 17.46
CA LEU A 422 -13.73 -19.42 17.82
C LEU A 422 -14.11 -20.87 18.09
N THR A 423 -13.27 -21.79 17.62
CA THR A 423 -13.34 -23.23 17.86
C THR A 423 -11.96 -23.77 18.23
N PRO A 424 -11.85 -24.86 19.00
CA PRO A 424 -10.55 -25.35 19.45
C PRO A 424 -9.83 -26.16 18.35
N ASP A 425 -8.55 -25.85 18.12
CA ASP A 425 -7.66 -26.51 17.15
C ASP A 425 -6.72 -27.49 17.88
N LEU A 426 -5.52 -27.05 18.30
CA LEU A 426 -4.61 -27.86 19.12
C LEU A 426 -5.15 -28.08 20.54
N ALA A 427 -6.02 -27.21 21.04
CA ALA A 427 -6.67 -27.38 22.33
C ALA A 427 -7.89 -28.32 22.24
N THR A 428 -8.24 -29.03 23.31
CA THR A 428 -9.42 -29.92 23.36
C THR A 428 -10.73 -29.15 23.40
N SER A 429 -10.72 -27.96 24.03
CA SER A 429 -11.84 -27.04 24.22
C SER A 429 -11.35 -25.59 24.16
N LYS A 430 -12.29 -24.64 24.15
CA LYS A 430 -11.99 -23.25 24.51
C LYS A 430 -11.48 -23.18 25.95
N ALA A 431 -10.89 -22.04 26.33
CA ALA A 431 -10.27 -21.89 27.64
C ALA A 431 -11.26 -22.15 28.78
N LYS A 432 -10.77 -22.79 29.86
CA LYS A 432 -11.38 -22.62 31.18
C LYS A 432 -10.93 -21.26 31.72
N ILE A 433 -11.87 -20.31 31.77
CA ILE A 433 -11.62 -18.94 32.22
C ILE A 433 -11.94 -18.83 33.72
N THR A 434 -10.97 -18.37 34.52
CA THR A 434 -11.11 -18.16 35.97
C THR A 434 -10.50 -16.81 36.38
N ASP A 435 -10.54 -16.50 37.68
CA ASP A 435 -9.99 -15.27 38.26
C ASP A 435 -10.55 -14.01 37.56
N HIS A 436 -11.87 -13.95 37.43
CA HIS A 436 -12.58 -12.82 36.82
C HIS A 436 -12.08 -12.44 35.41
N GLY A 437 -11.71 -13.43 34.59
CA GLY A 437 -11.23 -13.18 33.23
C GLY A 437 -9.73 -12.91 33.11
N ARG A 438 -8.95 -13.21 34.17
CA ARG A 438 -7.48 -13.06 34.16
C ARG A 438 -6.71 -14.37 33.97
N THR A 439 -7.34 -15.53 34.14
CA THR A 439 -6.65 -16.81 33.97
C THR A 439 -7.33 -17.65 32.90
N TYR A 440 -6.59 -18.06 31.87
CA TYR A 440 -7.05 -18.89 30.77
C TYR A 440 -6.27 -20.19 30.75
N THR A 441 -6.94 -21.32 30.97
CA THR A 441 -6.30 -22.65 30.95
C THR A 441 -6.76 -23.45 29.74
N TYR A 442 -5.81 -24.00 29.00
CA TYR A 442 -6.04 -24.92 27.89
C TYR A 442 -5.40 -26.28 28.14
N THR A 443 -6.08 -27.31 27.65
CA THR A 443 -5.55 -28.67 27.55
C THR A 443 -5.35 -28.99 26.08
N LEU A 444 -4.17 -29.48 25.71
CA LEU A 444 -3.83 -29.83 24.34
C LEU A 444 -4.42 -31.21 23.99
N ARG A 445 -4.89 -31.34 22.75
CA ARG A 445 -5.31 -32.64 22.17
C ARG A 445 -4.09 -33.52 21.99
N LYS A 446 -4.29 -34.83 22.16
CA LYS A 446 -3.28 -35.83 21.75
C LYS A 446 -3.20 -35.89 20.23
N GLY A 447 -2.00 -36.14 19.70
CA GLY A 447 -1.79 -36.42 18.28
C GLY A 447 -1.47 -35.20 17.40
N GLY A 448 -1.39 -33.99 17.95
CA GLY A 448 -0.77 -32.86 17.26
C GLY A 448 0.73 -33.10 17.10
N THR A 449 1.23 -33.01 15.88
CA THR A 449 2.60 -33.38 15.50
C THR A 449 3.24 -32.32 14.62
N TRP A 450 4.55 -32.23 14.72
CA TRP A 450 5.41 -31.51 13.79
C TRP A 450 5.67 -32.33 12.51
N GLU A 451 6.26 -31.68 11.50
CA GLU A 451 6.66 -32.32 10.23
C GLU A 451 7.74 -33.40 10.35
N ASP A 452 8.37 -33.58 11.53
CA ASP A 452 9.27 -34.71 11.84
C ASP A 452 8.59 -35.81 12.66
N GLY A 453 7.28 -35.69 12.92
CA GLY A 453 6.49 -36.64 13.71
C GLY A 453 6.57 -36.45 15.22
N SER A 454 7.44 -35.57 15.73
CA SER A 454 7.48 -35.26 17.16
C SER A 454 6.20 -34.54 17.61
N PRO A 455 5.76 -34.72 18.88
CA PRO A 455 4.53 -34.09 19.36
C PRO A 455 4.70 -32.57 19.51
N VAL A 456 3.63 -31.83 19.20
CA VAL A 456 3.51 -30.41 19.59
C VAL A 456 3.16 -30.33 21.07
N THR A 457 3.87 -29.50 21.83
CA THR A 457 3.71 -29.37 23.28
C THR A 457 3.31 -27.95 23.71
N SER A 458 2.88 -27.81 24.95
CA SER A 458 2.63 -26.51 25.59
C SER A 458 3.86 -25.60 25.61
N GLU A 459 5.07 -26.16 25.70
CA GLU A 459 6.34 -25.44 25.63
C GLU A 459 6.57 -24.83 24.24
N ASP A 460 6.20 -25.53 23.17
CA ASP A 460 6.34 -24.98 21.81
C ASP A 460 5.41 -23.79 21.58
N ILE A 461 4.21 -23.82 22.16
CA ILE A 461 3.23 -22.72 22.10
C ILE A 461 3.73 -21.53 22.90
N LYS A 462 4.22 -21.78 24.13
CA LYS A 462 4.85 -20.76 24.96
C LYS A 462 6.02 -20.10 24.23
N TYR A 463 6.95 -20.90 23.70
CA TYR A 463 8.12 -20.41 22.98
C TYR A 463 7.73 -19.59 21.75
N GLY A 464 6.77 -20.05 20.95
CA GLY A 464 6.23 -19.31 19.80
C GLY A 464 5.71 -17.92 20.17
N ILE A 465 4.96 -17.82 21.27
CA ILE A 465 4.45 -16.53 21.79
C ILE A 465 5.60 -15.66 22.33
N GLU A 466 6.54 -16.25 23.07
CA GLU A 466 7.69 -15.53 23.63
C GLU A 466 8.55 -14.86 22.55
N ARG A 467 8.68 -15.46 21.36
CA ARG A 467 9.40 -14.88 20.21
C ARG A 467 8.92 -13.47 19.85
N LEU A 468 7.67 -13.10 20.16
CA LEU A 468 7.14 -11.75 19.92
C LEU A 468 7.92 -10.65 20.66
N TRP A 469 8.60 -10.96 21.77
CA TRP A 469 9.42 -10.01 22.53
C TRP A 469 10.85 -9.88 22.00
N ALA A 470 11.29 -10.73 21.06
CA ALA A 470 12.59 -10.60 20.42
C ALA A 470 12.56 -9.54 19.30
N THR A 471 12.14 -8.32 19.62
CA THR A 471 11.80 -7.26 18.65
C THR A 471 12.98 -6.71 17.85
N ASP A 472 14.20 -7.07 18.20
CA ASP A 472 15.42 -6.81 17.41
C ASP A 472 15.61 -7.80 16.25
N VAL A 473 14.89 -8.93 16.26
CA VAL A 473 15.00 -10.01 15.27
C VAL A 473 13.65 -10.34 14.63
N ILE A 474 12.61 -10.41 15.46
CA ILE A 474 11.23 -10.76 15.11
C ILE A 474 10.42 -9.46 15.06
N THR A 475 10.34 -8.90 13.85
CA THR A 475 9.65 -7.64 13.57
C THR A 475 8.53 -7.84 12.55
N GLY A 476 7.55 -6.94 12.57
CA GLY A 476 6.46 -6.86 11.61
C GLY A 476 5.12 -7.39 12.09
N GLY A 477 5.12 -8.36 13.03
CA GLY A 477 3.89 -8.99 13.52
C GLY A 477 3.10 -8.15 14.55
N PRO A 478 1.88 -8.61 14.92
CA PRO A 478 1.00 -7.91 15.86
C PRO A 478 1.57 -7.81 17.29
N SER A 479 1.26 -6.73 18.00
CA SER A 479 1.73 -6.46 19.38
C SER A 479 0.75 -6.87 20.49
N TYR A 480 -0.49 -7.25 20.17
CA TYR A 480 -1.56 -7.45 21.16
C TYR A 480 -1.19 -8.39 22.32
N LEU A 481 -0.60 -9.56 22.03
CA LEU A 481 -0.19 -10.51 23.07
C LEU A 481 0.89 -9.93 23.99
N ARG A 482 1.81 -9.11 23.45
CA ARG A 482 2.80 -8.41 24.29
C ARG A 482 2.14 -7.43 25.22
N GLU A 483 1.26 -6.60 24.70
CA GLU A 483 0.55 -5.57 25.47
C GLU A 483 -0.32 -6.17 26.58
N VAL A 484 -0.93 -7.33 26.34
CA VAL A 484 -1.83 -7.98 27.31
C VAL A 484 -1.09 -8.83 28.33
N LEU A 485 -0.03 -9.54 27.94
CA LEU A 485 0.70 -10.45 28.84
C LEU A 485 1.83 -9.76 29.62
N ASP A 486 2.41 -8.69 29.08
CA ASP A 486 3.52 -7.94 29.70
C ASP A 486 3.38 -6.43 29.40
N PRO A 487 2.35 -5.76 29.97
CA PRO A 487 2.08 -4.34 29.70
C PRO A 487 3.22 -3.41 30.14
N GLU A 488 4.06 -3.85 31.07
CA GLU A 488 5.25 -3.12 31.53
C GLU A 488 6.49 -3.36 30.65
N GLY A 489 6.43 -4.33 29.74
CA GLY A 489 7.49 -4.65 28.79
C GLY A 489 8.78 -5.07 29.48
N THR A 490 8.68 -5.92 30.51
CA THR A 490 9.83 -6.37 31.31
C THR A 490 10.58 -7.53 30.67
N TYR A 491 9.89 -8.42 29.97
CA TYR A 491 10.49 -9.57 29.31
C TYR A 491 11.27 -9.13 28.05
N ARG A 492 12.43 -9.75 27.80
CA ARG A 492 13.36 -9.36 26.72
C ARG A 492 13.36 -10.33 25.53
N GLY A 493 12.47 -11.31 25.55
CA GLY A 493 12.34 -12.33 24.51
C GLY A 493 13.28 -13.53 24.72
N PRO A 494 12.98 -14.65 24.06
CA PRO A 494 13.61 -15.94 24.32
C PRO A 494 15.05 -16.04 23.79
N TYR A 495 15.52 -15.01 23.06
CA TYR A 495 16.90 -14.92 22.58
C TYR A 495 17.85 -14.25 23.56
N LYS A 496 17.30 -13.47 24.50
CA LYS A 496 18.07 -12.70 25.49
C LYS A 496 17.82 -13.20 26.91
N ASP A 497 16.62 -13.70 27.19
CA ASP A 497 16.28 -14.29 28.47
C ASP A 497 16.77 -15.75 28.55
N THR A 498 17.70 -16.02 29.47
CA THR A 498 18.25 -17.35 29.74
C THR A 498 17.59 -18.03 30.95
N SER A 499 16.60 -17.38 31.58
CA SER A 499 15.90 -17.95 32.73
C SER A 499 15.08 -19.19 32.30
N ALA A 500 15.04 -20.19 33.17
CA ALA A 500 14.21 -21.37 32.94
C ALA A 500 12.70 -21.06 32.96
N LYS A 501 12.30 -19.91 33.52
CA LYS A 501 10.90 -19.51 33.64
C LYS A 501 10.37 -18.83 32.39
N GLY A 502 11.22 -18.13 31.63
CA GLY A 502 10.78 -17.30 30.50
C GLY A 502 9.73 -16.26 30.93
N LEU A 503 8.76 -16.01 30.07
CA LEU A 503 7.64 -15.13 30.35
C LEU A 503 6.74 -15.72 31.45
N THR A 504 6.69 -15.08 32.61
CA THR A 504 5.97 -15.56 33.80
C THR A 504 4.44 -15.54 33.65
N ALA A 505 3.92 -14.75 32.72
CA ALA A 505 2.51 -14.72 32.36
C ALA A 505 2.05 -16.02 31.65
N ILE A 506 2.97 -16.89 31.22
CA ILE A 506 2.67 -18.17 30.58
C ILE A 506 3.30 -19.31 31.38
N GLU A 507 2.45 -20.19 31.91
CA GLU A 507 2.84 -21.37 32.67
C GLU A 507 2.51 -22.64 31.87
N THR A 508 3.46 -23.56 31.79
CA THR A 508 3.31 -24.88 31.19
C THR A 508 3.24 -25.94 32.31
N ARG A 509 2.12 -26.65 32.39
CA ARG A 509 1.92 -27.72 33.39
C ARG A 509 2.11 -29.08 32.73
N GLY A 510 3.36 -29.40 32.46
CA GLY A 510 3.73 -30.52 31.59
C GLY A 510 3.35 -30.27 30.12
N PRO A 511 3.57 -31.24 29.22
CA PRO A 511 3.50 -31.04 27.77
C PRO A 511 2.08 -30.78 27.23
N GLY A 512 1.04 -31.11 28.00
CA GLY A 512 -0.35 -31.09 27.55
C GLY A 512 -1.20 -29.94 28.11
N THR A 513 -0.64 -29.06 28.95
CA THR A 513 -1.42 -27.99 29.60
C THR A 513 -0.66 -26.68 29.57
N ILE A 514 -1.34 -25.62 29.14
CA ILE A 514 -0.82 -24.25 29.14
C ILE A 514 -1.81 -23.32 29.85
N VAL A 515 -1.28 -22.41 30.66
CA VAL A 515 -2.04 -21.46 31.47
C VAL A 515 -1.50 -20.05 31.22
N PHE A 516 -2.40 -19.14 30.85
CA PHE A 516 -2.10 -17.72 30.70
C PHE A 516 -2.64 -16.96 31.91
N LYS A 517 -1.81 -16.08 32.47
CA LYS A 517 -2.13 -15.21 33.61
C LYS A 517 -1.98 -13.76 33.19
N LEU A 518 -3.11 -13.11 32.94
CA LEU A 518 -3.17 -11.74 32.48
C LEU A 518 -3.11 -10.79 33.69
N PRO A 519 -2.30 -9.71 33.65
CA PRO A 519 -2.29 -8.68 34.69
C PRO A 519 -3.63 -7.94 34.84
N ARG A 520 -4.42 -7.88 33.77
CA ARG A 520 -5.77 -7.27 33.74
C ARG A 520 -6.73 -8.16 32.95
N PRO A 521 -8.03 -8.18 33.29
CA PRO A 521 -9.01 -8.95 32.52
C PRO A 521 -9.08 -8.45 31.07
N ASN A 522 -9.16 -9.38 30.13
CA ASN A 522 -9.36 -9.08 28.71
C ASN A 522 -10.27 -10.15 28.09
N GLY A 523 -11.48 -9.78 27.65
CA GLY A 523 -12.48 -10.68 27.09
C GLY A 523 -12.15 -11.21 25.69
N ASP A 524 -11.30 -10.51 24.95
CA ASP A 524 -10.90 -10.87 23.60
C ASP A 524 -9.58 -11.66 23.56
N PHE A 525 -9.05 -12.11 24.69
CA PHE A 525 -7.76 -12.80 24.74
C PHE A 525 -7.73 -14.09 23.89
N GLU A 526 -8.82 -14.86 23.84
CA GLU A 526 -8.91 -16.03 22.95
C GLU A 526 -8.82 -15.65 21.46
N GLN A 527 -9.26 -14.44 21.07
CA GLN A 527 -9.13 -13.95 19.69
C GLN A 527 -7.66 -13.71 19.33
N MET A 528 -6.88 -13.17 20.28
CA MET A 528 -5.44 -12.98 20.10
C MET A 528 -4.71 -14.32 19.95
N LEU A 529 -5.15 -15.34 20.69
CA LEU A 529 -4.63 -16.70 20.58
C LEU A 529 -5.04 -17.42 19.29
N ALA A 530 -6.07 -16.93 18.58
CA ALA A 530 -6.46 -17.42 17.27
C ALA A 530 -5.64 -16.81 16.12
N MET A 531 -4.90 -15.72 16.38
CA MET A 531 -4.00 -15.12 15.40
C MET A 531 -2.79 -16.02 15.16
N ILE A 532 -2.22 -15.97 13.95
CA ILE A 532 -1.06 -16.79 13.59
C ILE A 532 0.17 -16.49 14.44
N ALA A 533 0.29 -15.28 15.00
CA ALA A 533 1.34 -14.90 15.94
C ALA A 533 1.38 -15.78 17.20
N ALA A 534 0.26 -16.41 17.58
CA ALA A 534 0.16 -17.34 18.71
C ALA A 534 0.50 -18.80 18.33
N SER A 535 0.94 -19.04 17.10
CA SER A 535 1.32 -20.38 16.62
C SER A 535 2.53 -20.93 17.41
N PRO A 536 2.60 -22.25 17.65
CA PRO A 536 3.77 -22.86 18.23
C PRO A 536 4.99 -22.69 17.32
N VAL A 537 6.17 -22.64 17.92
CA VAL A 537 7.45 -22.75 17.21
C VAL A 537 8.31 -23.76 17.96
N LYS A 538 8.80 -24.78 17.26
CA LYS A 538 9.73 -25.75 17.84
C LYS A 538 11.09 -25.07 18.06
N LYS A 539 11.49 -24.88 19.31
CA LYS A 539 12.74 -24.15 19.67
C LYS A 539 13.98 -24.68 18.94
N SER A 540 14.11 -25.99 18.77
CA SER A 540 15.25 -26.59 18.06
C SER A 540 15.29 -26.31 16.56
N GLN A 541 14.20 -25.78 15.99
CA GLN A 541 14.06 -25.44 14.57
C GLN A 541 13.98 -23.92 14.33
N ASP A 542 14.08 -23.10 15.39
CA ASP A 542 14.02 -21.64 15.26
C ASP A 542 15.34 -21.10 14.69
N THR A 543 15.32 -20.77 13.40
CA THR A 543 16.43 -20.12 12.70
C THR A 543 16.37 -18.59 12.78
N LYS A 544 15.66 -18.04 13.77
CA LYS A 544 15.57 -16.62 14.09
C LYS A 544 15.03 -15.82 12.89
N ALA A 545 15.76 -14.80 12.45
CA ALA A 545 15.38 -13.96 11.30
C ALA A 545 15.15 -14.76 10.00
N LYS A 546 15.76 -15.95 9.86
CA LYS A 546 15.64 -16.82 8.68
C LYS A 546 14.49 -17.83 8.77
N TYR A 547 13.74 -17.88 9.88
CA TYR A 547 12.66 -18.86 10.07
C TYR A 547 11.58 -18.77 8.99
N GLY A 548 11.29 -17.56 8.49
CA GLY A 548 10.36 -17.34 7.38
C GLY A 548 10.83 -17.86 6.01
N LEU A 549 12.07 -18.34 5.86
CA LEU A 549 12.51 -18.99 4.61
C LEU A 549 12.01 -20.44 4.50
N ARG A 550 11.82 -21.10 5.65
CA ARG A 550 11.25 -22.44 5.76
C ARG A 550 10.71 -22.63 7.19
N PRO A 551 9.49 -22.14 7.48
CA PRO A 551 8.83 -22.42 8.74
C PRO A 551 8.68 -23.93 8.96
N PHE A 552 8.95 -24.39 10.18
CA PHE A 552 8.78 -25.79 10.55
C PHE A 552 7.29 -26.06 10.79
N SER A 553 6.71 -27.02 10.08
CA SER A 553 5.26 -27.15 10.02
C SER A 553 4.66 -27.99 11.14
N SER A 554 3.58 -27.48 11.74
CA SER A 554 2.64 -28.24 12.59
C SER A 554 1.30 -28.51 11.89
N GLY A 555 1.15 -28.02 10.65
CA GLY A 555 -0.06 -28.12 9.84
C GLY A 555 -0.04 -29.28 8.84
N PRO A 556 -1.09 -29.38 8.01
CA PRO A 556 -1.24 -30.43 7.00
C PRO A 556 -0.25 -30.36 5.84
N TYR A 557 0.48 -29.25 5.66
CA TYR A 557 1.47 -29.09 4.59
C TYR A 557 2.80 -28.58 5.12
N THR A 558 3.90 -28.96 4.47
CA THR A 558 5.27 -28.52 4.74
C THR A 558 5.83 -27.75 3.55
N PHE A 559 6.86 -26.94 3.80
CA PHE A 559 7.55 -26.21 2.74
C PHE A 559 8.43 -27.17 1.94
N ARG A 560 8.11 -27.36 0.66
CA ARG A 560 9.01 -28.06 -0.29
C ARG A 560 10.04 -27.09 -0.86
N SER A 561 9.60 -25.92 -1.32
CA SER A 561 10.50 -24.90 -1.85
C SER A 561 9.92 -23.49 -1.70
N TYR A 562 10.79 -22.51 -1.44
CA TYR A 562 10.44 -21.10 -1.46
C TYR A 562 11.58 -20.30 -2.11
N ARG A 563 11.24 -19.52 -3.13
CA ARG A 563 12.12 -18.60 -3.85
C ARG A 563 11.54 -17.19 -3.69
N PRO A 564 12.09 -16.37 -2.78
CA PRO A 564 11.59 -15.02 -2.52
C PRO A 564 11.42 -14.21 -3.81
N GLY A 565 10.28 -13.55 -3.93
CA GLY A 565 9.87 -12.75 -5.09
C GLY A 565 9.47 -13.55 -6.32
N ALA A 566 9.46 -14.90 -6.26
CA ALA A 566 9.20 -15.74 -7.43
C ALA A 566 8.16 -16.83 -7.18
N SER A 567 8.36 -17.72 -6.21
CA SER A 567 7.48 -18.89 -6.03
C SER A 567 7.53 -19.54 -4.66
N LEU A 568 6.43 -20.13 -4.23
CA LEU A 568 6.30 -21.00 -3.05
C LEU A 568 5.62 -22.31 -3.45
N GLU A 569 6.10 -23.44 -2.92
CA GLU A 569 5.47 -24.75 -3.06
C GLU A 569 5.37 -25.44 -1.69
N LEU A 570 4.14 -25.82 -1.32
CA LEU A 570 3.84 -26.64 -0.16
C LEU A 570 3.34 -28.01 -0.58
N VAL A 571 3.72 -29.05 0.16
CA VAL A 571 3.26 -30.43 -0.03
C VAL A 571 2.78 -31.04 1.27
N ARG A 572 2.00 -32.12 1.20
CA ARG A 572 1.45 -32.78 2.40
C ARG A 572 2.52 -33.07 3.45
N ASN A 573 2.19 -32.78 4.70
CA ASN A 573 2.92 -33.23 5.86
C ASN A 573 2.57 -34.70 6.15
N PRO A 574 3.49 -35.66 5.92
CA PRO A 574 3.19 -37.08 6.11
C PRO A 574 2.94 -37.45 7.58
N HIS A 575 3.33 -36.58 8.52
CA HIS A 575 3.15 -36.80 9.94
C HIS A 575 1.90 -36.12 10.52
N TRP A 576 1.22 -35.28 9.74
CA TRP A 576 -0.06 -34.68 10.17
C TRP A 576 -1.14 -35.75 10.22
N LYS A 577 -1.96 -35.73 11.29
CA LYS A 577 -3.00 -36.73 11.53
C LYS A 577 -4.37 -36.08 11.35
N PRO A 578 -5.15 -36.44 10.30
CA PRO A 578 -6.49 -35.89 10.08
C PRO A 578 -7.40 -36.02 11.31
N GLY A 579 -7.35 -37.18 11.99
CA GLY A 579 -8.16 -37.40 13.20
C GLY A 579 -7.81 -36.52 14.41
N ALA A 580 -6.68 -35.80 14.37
CA ALA A 580 -6.25 -34.86 15.41
C ALA A 580 -6.42 -33.39 15.01
N ASP A 581 -7.02 -33.09 13.85
CA ASP A 581 -7.26 -31.74 13.34
C ASP A 581 -8.75 -31.58 12.97
N PRO A 582 -9.55 -30.89 13.80
CA PRO A 582 -10.98 -30.74 13.54
C PRO A 582 -11.31 -29.68 12.48
N ILE A 583 -10.30 -29.01 11.91
CA ILE A 583 -10.46 -27.79 11.12
C ILE A 583 -10.13 -28.02 9.65
N ARG A 584 -9.01 -28.68 9.37
CA ARG A 584 -8.39 -28.70 8.04
C ARG A 584 -8.66 -30.03 7.35
N ASN A 585 -9.20 -29.96 6.13
CA ASN A 585 -9.47 -31.15 5.32
C ASN A 585 -8.25 -31.61 4.51
N ALA A 586 -7.31 -30.68 4.24
CA ALA A 586 -6.12 -30.94 3.43
C ALA A 586 -6.44 -31.62 2.08
N LEU A 587 -7.34 -31.05 1.26
CA LEU A 587 -7.77 -31.74 0.04
C LEU A 587 -6.67 -31.79 -1.06
N PRO A 588 -5.96 -30.71 -1.42
CA PRO A 588 -4.91 -30.76 -2.45
C PRO A 588 -3.67 -31.59 -2.05
N ASP A 589 -2.95 -32.15 -3.03
CA ASP A 589 -1.64 -32.78 -2.78
C ASP A 589 -0.52 -31.74 -2.69
N THR A 590 -0.66 -30.67 -3.47
CA THR A 590 0.33 -29.60 -3.58
C THR A 590 -0.38 -28.26 -3.64
N ILE A 591 0.22 -27.26 -3.01
CA ILE A 591 -0.22 -25.86 -3.06
C ILE A 591 0.93 -25.03 -3.59
N THR A 592 0.67 -24.23 -4.63
CA THR A 592 1.69 -23.38 -5.24
C THR A 592 1.29 -21.92 -5.18
N VAL A 593 2.25 -21.04 -5.01
CA VAL A 593 2.10 -19.58 -5.18
C VAL A 593 3.12 -19.13 -6.22
N ARG A 594 2.68 -18.40 -7.25
CA ARG A 594 3.55 -17.72 -8.20
C ARG A 594 3.45 -16.21 -8.01
N ILE A 595 4.59 -15.57 -7.79
CA ILE A 595 4.69 -14.11 -7.68
C ILE A 595 4.93 -13.56 -9.09
N THR A 596 4.04 -12.68 -9.53
CA THR A 596 4.04 -12.12 -10.89
C THR A 596 4.66 -10.74 -10.97
N GLY A 597 4.69 -9.99 -9.86
CA GLY A 597 5.18 -8.61 -9.79
C GLY A 597 4.11 -7.55 -10.06
N ASP A 598 2.95 -7.91 -10.63
CA ASP A 598 1.90 -6.98 -11.01
C ASP A 598 0.50 -7.63 -11.00
N GLN A 599 -0.55 -6.82 -10.80
CA GLN A 599 -1.93 -7.32 -10.68
C GLN A 599 -2.53 -7.76 -12.03
N GLU A 600 -2.11 -7.16 -13.16
CA GLU A 600 -2.66 -7.48 -14.47
C GLU A 600 -2.29 -8.90 -14.91
N SER A 601 -1.06 -9.32 -14.61
CA SER A 601 -0.58 -10.69 -14.81
C SER A 601 -1.31 -11.72 -13.94
N VAL A 602 -1.65 -11.36 -12.69
CA VAL A 602 -2.52 -12.20 -11.84
C VAL A 602 -3.89 -12.36 -12.49
N ASP A 603 -4.53 -11.25 -12.85
CA ASP A 603 -5.88 -11.25 -13.41
C ASP A 603 -5.97 -12.06 -14.72
N ARG A 604 -4.99 -11.89 -15.61
CA ARG A 604 -4.87 -12.68 -16.84
C ARG A 604 -4.71 -14.18 -16.54
N GLY A 605 -3.85 -14.53 -15.59
CA GLY A 605 -3.63 -15.92 -15.18
C GLY A 605 -4.86 -16.57 -14.51
N LEU A 606 -5.68 -15.78 -13.82
CA LEU A 606 -6.96 -16.24 -13.26
C LEU A 606 -7.96 -16.57 -14.37
N VAL A 607 -8.07 -15.71 -15.38
CA VAL A 607 -8.99 -15.90 -16.50
C VAL A 607 -8.52 -17.01 -17.45
N SER A 608 -7.21 -17.17 -17.67
CA SER A 608 -6.66 -18.26 -18.51
C SER A 608 -6.69 -19.63 -17.83
N GLY A 609 -6.85 -19.67 -16.49
CA GLY A 609 -6.81 -20.90 -15.71
C GLY A 609 -5.41 -21.32 -15.24
N ASP A 610 -4.40 -20.48 -15.44
CA ASP A 610 -3.05 -20.65 -14.87
C ASP A 610 -3.12 -20.62 -13.33
N PHE A 611 -4.01 -19.81 -12.78
CA PHE A 611 -4.27 -19.66 -11.36
C PHE A 611 -5.72 -20.01 -11.02
N ASP A 612 -5.91 -20.60 -9.83
CA ASP A 612 -7.23 -20.89 -9.29
C ASP A 612 -7.83 -19.72 -8.52
N LEU A 613 -6.98 -19.00 -7.79
CA LEU A 613 -7.32 -17.83 -7.00
C LEU A 613 -6.11 -16.90 -6.83
N ALA A 614 -6.41 -15.62 -6.56
CA ALA A 614 -5.37 -14.69 -6.12
C ALA A 614 -5.05 -14.90 -4.64
N LEU A 615 -3.78 -14.79 -4.27
CA LEU A 615 -3.37 -14.65 -2.87
C LEU A 615 -3.47 -13.18 -2.48
N GLY A 616 -4.56 -12.80 -1.80
CA GLY A 616 -4.78 -11.43 -1.35
C GLY A 616 -6.25 -11.03 -1.33
N THR A 617 -6.52 -9.83 -0.82
CA THR A 617 -7.88 -9.28 -0.67
C THR A 617 -8.14 -8.05 -1.55
N ALA A 618 -7.27 -7.79 -2.53
CA ALA A 618 -7.41 -6.66 -3.46
C ALA A 618 -8.50 -6.90 -4.53
N GLY A 619 -8.81 -8.16 -4.83
CA GLY A 619 -9.72 -8.54 -5.91
C GLY A 619 -9.13 -8.33 -7.31
N LEU A 620 -10.00 -8.44 -8.32
CA LEU A 620 -9.67 -8.14 -9.71
C LEU A 620 -9.37 -6.65 -9.89
N GLY A 621 -8.35 -6.35 -10.69
CA GLY A 621 -8.03 -4.99 -11.14
C GLY A 621 -9.16 -4.39 -11.99
N PRO A 622 -9.18 -3.05 -12.16
CA PRO A 622 -10.33 -2.36 -12.77
C PRO A 622 -10.76 -2.89 -14.14
N ALA A 623 -9.79 -3.16 -15.04
CA ALA A 623 -10.07 -3.65 -16.39
C ALA A 623 -10.62 -5.08 -16.40
N ALA A 624 -9.97 -6.01 -15.70
CA ALA A 624 -10.41 -7.39 -15.59
C ALA A 624 -11.78 -7.48 -14.90
N ARG A 625 -12.00 -6.67 -13.85
CA ARG A 625 -13.26 -6.56 -13.14
C ARG A 625 -14.40 -6.08 -14.05
N ALA A 626 -14.19 -5.01 -14.82
CA ALA A 626 -15.21 -4.49 -15.73
C ALA A 626 -15.59 -5.52 -16.80
N LYS A 627 -14.59 -6.20 -17.37
CA LYS A 627 -14.81 -7.30 -18.32
C LYS A 627 -15.56 -8.47 -17.70
N ALA A 628 -15.10 -8.96 -16.55
CA ALA A 628 -15.70 -10.13 -15.90
C ALA A 628 -17.12 -9.86 -15.39
N LEU A 629 -17.44 -8.62 -14.99
CA LEU A 629 -18.80 -8.25 -14.59
C LEU A 629 -19.77 -8.19 -15.76
N SER A 630 -19.32 -7.82 -16.96
CA SER A 630 -20.16 -7.66 -18.16
C SER A 630 -20.31 -8.95 -18.98
N ASP A 631 -19.35 -9.86 -18.89
CA ASP A 631 -19.37 -11.16 -19.57
C ASP A 631 -20.11 -12.21 -18.72
N ARG A 632 -21.18 -12.83 -19.26
CA ARG A 632 -22.00 -13.81 -18.51
C ARG A 632 -21.22 -15.06 -18.09
N ASP A 633 -20.26 -15.51 -18.89
CA ASP A 633 -19.48 -16.72 -18.60
C ASP A 633 -18.39 -16.49 -17.56
N LEU A 634 -17.88 -15.26 -17.47
CA LEU A 634 -16.96 -14.86 -16.42
C LEU A 634 -17.70 -14.47 -15.14
N ASN A 635 -18.83 -13.76 -15.26
CA ASN A 635 -19.61 -13.22 -14.14
C ASN A 635 -20.06 -14.32 -13.16
N LYS A 636 -20.41 -15.49 -13.71
CA LYS A 636 -20.80 -16.67 -12.92
C LYS A 636 -19.69 -17.23 -12.04
N ASN A 637 -18.46 -16.73 -12.16
CA ASN A 637 -17.29 -17.10 -11.36
C ASN A 637 -16.80 -15.99 -10.44
N LEU A 638 -17.63 -14.96 -10.23
CA LEU A 638 -17.31 -13.87 -9.34
C LEU A 638 -18.06 -13.97 -8.02
N ASP A 639 -17.38 -13.58 -6.95
CA ASP A 639 -17.97 -13.31 -5.65
C ASP A 639 -17.55 -11.91 -5.19
N ASN A 640 -18.38 -11.24 -4.43
CA ASN A 640 -18.14 -9.88 -3.95
C ASN A 640 -18.18 -9.83 -2.42
N PRO A 641 -17.22 -10.48 -1.72
CA PRO A 641 -17.20 -10.52 -0.26
C PRO A 641 -17.00 -9.13 0.36
N ARG A 642 -17.35 -9.01 1.64
CA ARG A 642 -16.93 -7.87 2.45
C ARG A 642 -15.45 -7.99 2.75
N SER A 643 -14.71 -6.88 2.68
CA SER A 643 -13.28 -6.87 2.97
C SER A 643 -12.96 -6.82 4.46
N GLY A 644 -13.93 -6.45 5.31
CA GLY A 644 -13.72 -6.15 6.74
C GLY A 644 -13.19 -4.73 6.99
N PHE A 645 -12.92 -3.95 5.95
CA PHE A 645 -12.45 -2.57 6.06
C PHE A 645 -13.59 -1.56 5.89
N VAL A 646 -13.50 -0.43 6.57
CA VAL A 646 -14.26 0.79 6.29
C VAL A 646 -13.35 1.84 5.65
N ARG A 647 -13.83 2.55 4.64
CA ARG A 647 -13.16 3.73 4.06
C ARG A 647 -13.75 4.98 4.72
N TYR A 648 -12.89 5.90 5.14
CA TYR A 648 -13.33 7.08 5.88
C TYR A 648 -12.37 8.27 5.72
N ALA A 649 -12.87 9.44 6.10
CA ALA A 649 -12.07 10.64 6.40
C ALA A 649 -11.97 10.83 7.92
N ALA A 650 -10.76 10.97 8.46
CA ALA A 650 -10.52 11.40 9.84
C ALA A 650 -10.48 12.92 9.93
N PHE A 651 -10.90 13.46 11.08
CA PHE A 651 -10.80 14.88 11.40
C PHE A 651 -9.89 15.11 12.60
N PRO A 652 -8.57 15.34 12.39
CA PRO A 652 -7.63 15.62 13.47
C PRO A 652 -8.08 16.85 14.27
N GLN A 653 -8.50 16.64 15.52
CA GLN A 653 -9.12 17.71 16.32
C GLN A 653 -8.15 18.85 16.66
N ALA A 654 -6.85 18.56 16.68
CA ALA A 654 -5.82 19.57 16.94
C ALA A 654 -5.61 20.54 15.76
N VAL A 655 -6.17 20.26 14.57
CA VAL A 655 -6.06 21.11 13.38
C VAL A 655 -7.30 21.99 13.24
N LYS A 656 -7.16 23.32 13.36
CA LYS A 656 -8.29 24.24 13.21
C LYS A 656 -8.85 24.21 11.77
N PRO A 657 -10.19 24.28 11.56
CA PRO A 657 -11.24 24.38 12.57
C PRO A 657 -11.83 23.02 13.00
N MET A 658 -11.15 21.90 12.76
CA MET A 658 -11.67 20.54 12.98
C MET A 658 -11.88 20.17 14.44
N GLY A 659 -11.32 20.93 15.39
CA GLY A 659 -11.68 20.83 16.81
C GLY A 659 -13.13 21.24 17.12
N ASN A 660 -13.83 21.94 16.22
CA ASN A 660 -15.24 22.32 16.41
C ASN A 660 -16.18 21.30 15.74
N LEU A 661 -17.05 20.68 16.55
CA LEU A 661 -18.04 19.69 16.13
C LEU A 661 -18.91 20.16 14.96
N HIS A 662 -19.36 21.42 14.96
CA HIS A 662 -20.21 21.96 13.91
C HIS A 662 -19.47 22.09 12.57
N CYS A 663 -18.16 22.34 12.60
CA CYS A 663 -17.36 22.36 11.37
C CYS A 663 -17.23 20.93 10.78
N ARG A 664 -17.08 19.91 11.63
CA ARG A 664 -17.07 18.50 11.20
C ARG A 664 -18.44 18.05 10.68
N LYS A 665 -19.54 18.44 11.35
CA LYS A 665 -20.91 18.19 10.89
C LYS A 665 -21.19 18.85 9.54
N ALA A 666 -20.71 20.08 9.31
CA ALA A 666 -20.83 20.73 8.01
C ALA A 666 -20.17 19.89 6.88
N VAL A 667 -18.96 19.37 7.12
CA VAL A 667 -18.28 18.46 6.18
C VAL A 667 -19.09 17.17 5.98
N ALA A 668 -19.60 16.58 7.06
CA ALA A 668 -20.36 15.32 6.99
C ALA A 668 -21.71 15.45 6.24
N TYR A 669 -22.40 16.59 6.36
CA TYR A 669 -23.62 16.86 5.60
C TYR A 669 -23.33 17.24 4.15
N ALA A 670 -22.23 17.95 3.87
CA ALA A 670 -21.85 18.32 2.51
C ALA A 670 -21.30 17.15 1.69
N ALA A 671 -20.76 16.12 2.33
CA ALA A 671 -20.16 14.97 1.65
C ALA A 671 -21.18 14.20 0.81
N ASP A 672 -20.91 14.11 -0.50
CA ASP A 672 -21.63 13.26 -1.44
C ASP A 672 -21.06 11.82 -1.38
N ARG A 673 -21.58 11.02 -0.45
CA ARG A 673 -21.11 9.65 -0.21
C ARG A 673 -21.37 8.72 -1.39
N ARG A 674 -22.35 9.01 -2.25
CA ARG A 674 -22.56 8.27 -3.50
C ARG A 674 -21.44 8.53 -4.50
N ASN A 675 -21.02 9.78 -4.67
CA ASN A 675 -19.88 10.10 -5.52
C ASN A 675 -18.56 9.58 -4.94
N LEU A 676 -18.40 9.59 -3.61
CA LEU A 676 -17.27 8.93 -2.95
C LEU A 676 -17.26 7.41 -3.18
N GLN A 677 -18.42 6.74 -3.09
CA GLN A 677 -18.54 5.33 -3.45
C GLN A 677 -18.19 5.08 -4.93
N THR A 678 -18.58 5.99 -5.83
CA THR A 678 -18.28 5.92 -7.26
C THR A 678 -16.77 5.99 -7.51
N ALA A 679 -16.06 6.92 -6.87
CA ALA A 679 -14.60 7.01 -6.89
C ALA A 679 -13.90 5.73 -6.38
N LEU A 680 -14.57 4.98 -5.49
CA LEU A 680 -14.06 3.71 -4.96
C LEU A 680 -14.44 2.48 -5.81
N GLY A 681 -15.18 2.65 -6.92
CA GLY A 681 -15.61 1.56 -7.81
C GLY A 681 -17.13 1.34 -7.89
N GLY A 682 -17.93 2.28 -7.40
CA GLY A 682 -19.39 2.29 -7.51
C GLY A 682 -20.09 1.18 -6.74
N THR A 683 -21.35 0.91 -7.05
CA THR A 683 -22.14 -0.14 -6.39
C THR A 683 -21.60 -1.55 -6.66
N ALA A 684 -20.88 -1.74 -7.76
CA ALA A 684 -20.30 -3.03 -8.13
C ALA A 684 -19.07 -3.42 -7.30
N ALA A 685 -18.22 -2.45 -6.93
CA ALA A 685 -16.92 -2.73 -6.30
C ALA A 685 -16.48 -1.74 -5.22
N GLY A 686 -17.15 -0.59 -5.09
CA GLY A 686 -16.86 0.43 -4.08
C GLY A 686 -17.42 0.10 -2.70
N GLY A 687 -18.13 -1.01 -2.53
CA GLY A 687 -18.69 -1.44 -1.25
C GLY A 687 -20.06 -0.85 -0.93
N ASP A 688 -20.51 -1.04 0.31
CA ASP A 688 -21.84 -0.63 0.78
C ASP A 688 -21.75 0.74 1.47
N LEU A 689 -22.70 1.67 1.26
CA LEU A 689 -22.70 2.98 1.92
C LEU A 689 -22.69 2.82 3.47
N ALA A 690 -21.73 3.47 4.12
CA ALA A 690 -21.52 3.35 5.56
C ALA A 690 -22.17 4.51 6.34
N PRO A 691 -23.22 4.26 7.14
CA PRO A 691 -23.79 5.29 8.02
C PRO A 691 -22.97 5.50 9.31
N SER A 692 -22.18 4.52 9.71
CA SER A 692 -21.29 4.55 10.88
C SER A 692 -19.99 3.80 10.58
N LEU A 693 -18.99 3.96 11.45
CA LEU A 693 -17.63 3.46 11.19
C LEU A 693 -17.54 1.94 11.37
N LEU A 694 -18.20 1.36 12.38
CA LEU A 694 -18.07 -0.06 12.71
C LEU A 694 -18.66 -0.96 11.59
N PRO A 695 -17.87 -1.84 10.96
CA PRO A 695 -18.34 -2.69 9.88
C PRO A 695 -19.43 -3.68 10.31
N PRO A 696 -20.40 -4.00 9.44
CA PRO A 696 -21.43 -4.97 9.76
C PRO A 696 -20.81 -6.37 9.78
N GLY A 697 -20.87 -7.03 10.95
CA GLY A 697 -20.20 -8.30 11.22
C GLY A 697 -19.40 -8.29 12.53
N ILE A 698 -19.02 -7.10 13.00
CA ILE A 698 -18.45 -6.91 14.34
C ILE A 698 -19.59 -6.63 15.33
N ARG A 699 -19.57 -7.29 16.49
CA ARG A 699 -20.59 -7.07 17.53
C ARG A 699 -20.53 -5.64 18.05
N GLY A 700 -21.69 -5.01 18.20
CA GLY A 700 -21.84 -3.58 18.49
C GLY A 700 -22.11 -2.73 17.24
N ALA A 701 -22.06 -3.32 16.04
CA ALA A 701 -22.57 -2.65 14.85
C ALA A 701 -24.11 -2.59 14.93
N ASP A 702 -24.67 -1.39 14.85
CA ASP A 702 -26.11 -1.16 14.82
C ASP A 702 -26.58 -0.92 13.37
N PRO A 703 -27.32 -1.86 12.76
CA PRO A 703 -27.81 -1.71 11.39
C PRO A 703 -28.96 -0.70 11.26
N ALA A 704 -29.62 -0.27 12.34
CA ALA A 704 -30.68 0.74 12.30
C ALA A 704 -30.13 2.17 12.46
N PHE A 705 -28.92 2.32 13.00
CA PHE A 705 -28.29 3.61 13.24
C PHE A 705 -27.85 4.31 11.94
N ASP A 706 -28.48 5.45 11.65
CA ASP A 706 -28.19 6.29 10.49
C ASP A 706 -28.31 7.79 10.85
N PRO A 707 -27.40 8.33 11.68
CA PRO A 707 -27.53 9.66 12.27
C PRO A 707 -27.51 10.81 11.24
N TYR A 708 -26.94 10.56 10.05
CA TYR A 708 -26.87 11.53 8.95
C TYR A 708 -27.77 11.17 7.75
N GLY A 709 -28.62 10.15 7.87
CA GLY A 709 -29.55 9.75 6.82
C GLY A 709 -28.90 9.20 5.55
N VAL A 710 -27.66 8.71 5.64
CA VAL A 710 -26.83 8.22 4.52
C VAL A 710 -27.52 7.11 3.75
N ARG A 711 -28.20 6.19 4.44
CA ARG A 711 -28.95 5.12 3.77
C ARG A 711 -30.29 5.63 3.24
N LYS A 712 -30.98 6.43 4.07
CA LYS A 712 -32.30 6.99 3.71
C LYS A 712 -32.26 7.87 2.45
N ASN A 713 -31.19 8.63 2.26
CA ASN A 713 -31.01 9.51 1.09
C ASN A 713 -30.13 8.90 -0.01
N GLY A 714 -29.72 7.64 0.13
CA GLY A 714 -28.86 6.94 -0.82
C GLY A 714 -27.50 7.61 -1.04
N GLY A 715 -26.93 8.22 0.00
CA GLY A 715 -25.60 8.84 0.01
C GLY A 715 -25.54 10.26 -0.55
N ALA A 716 -26.68 10.89 -0.81
CA ALA A 716 -26.74 12.26 -1.30
C ALA A 716 -26.28 13.28 -0.23
N PRO A 717 -25.70 14.42 -0.64
CA PRO A 717 -25.36 15.49 0.29
C PRO A 717 -26.61 16.28 0.72
N ASP A 718 -26.53 16.96 1.87
CA ASP A 718 -27.53 17.92 2.38
C ASP A 718 -26.88 19.31 2.56
N PRO A 719 -26.75 20.11 1.48
CA PRO A 719 -26.09 21.42 1.54
C PRO A 719 -26.82 22.44 2.43
N ALA A 720 -28.12 22.25 2.68
CA ALA A 720 -28.89 23.14 3.54
C ALA A 720 -28.45 22.96 5.00
N LYS A 721 -28.47 21.72 5.51
CA LYS A 721 -27.94 21.42 6.84
C LYS A 721 -26.46 21.74 6.97
N ALA A 722 -25.67 21.47 5.92
CA ALA A 722 -24.26 21.78 5.94
C ALA A 722 -23.98 23.29 6.12
N ARG A 723 -24.76 24.16 5.46
CA ARG A 723 -24.69 25.62 5.65
C ARG A 723 -25.17 26.07 7.03
N ASP A 724 -26.17 25.42 7.60
CA ASP A 724 -26.60 25.73 8.97
C ASP A 724 -25.55 25.32 10.02
N GLU A 725 -24.87 24.19 9.81
CA GLU A 725 -23.74 23.77 10.63
C GLU A 725 -22.53 24.71 10.44
N LEU A 726 -22.29 25.25 9.23
CA LEU A 726 -21.28 26.31 9.02
C LEU A 726 -21.56 27.58 9.82
N LYS A 727 -22.83 27.99 9.94
CA LYS A 727 -23.21 29.14 10.81
C LYS A 727 -22.86 28.83 12.28
N ARG A 728 -23.20 27.64 12.77
CA ARG A 728 -22.90 27.19 14.15
C ARG A 728 -21.40 26.98 14.40
N CYS A 729 -20.66 26.58 13.37
CA CYS A 729 -19.19 26.51 13.34
C CYS A 729 -18.55 27.92 13.49
N GLY A 730 -19.31 29.00 13.31
CA GLY A 730 -18.78 30.37 13.27
C GLY A 730 -18.01 30.67 11.98
N ARG A 731 -18.34 29.94 10.90
CA ARG A 731 -17.73 30.05 9.56
C ARG A 731 -18.82 30.00 8.48
N PRO A 732 -19.79 30.94 8.48
CA PRO A 732 -20.97 30.87 7.60
C PRO A 732 -20.64 30.85 6.10
N ASN A 733 -19.47 31.37 5.71
CA ASN A 733 -18.98 31.41 4.33
C ASN A 733 -17.99 30.27 4.00
N GLY A 734 -17.81 29.30 4.92
CA GLY A 734 -16.83 28.23 4.80
C GLY A 734 -15.44 28.57 5.34
N PHE A 735 -14.47 27.72 5.05
CA PHE A 735 -13.09 27.78 5.53
C PHE A 735 -12.16 27.00 4.60
N ALA A 736 -10.84 27.23 4.70
CA ALA A 736 -9.83 26.46 3.97
C ALA A 736 -9.36 25.23 4.78
N THR A 737 -9.04 24.13 4.10
CA THR A 737 -8.46 22.93 4.73
C THR A 737 -7.60 22.11 3.76
N THR A 738 -6.81 21.18 4.28
CA THR A 738 -6.00 20.25 3.50
C THR A 738 -6.47 18.81 3.73
N ILE A 739 -6.72 18.09 2.64
CA ILE A 739 -7.01 16.65 2.61
C ILE A 739 -5.72 15.90 2.30
N ALA A 740 -5.21 15.12 3.24
CA ALA A 740 -4.04 14.27 3.04
C ALA A 740 -4.45 12.87 2.52
N VAL A 741 -3.80 12.42 1.45
CA VAL A 741 -3.99 11.09 0.84
C VAL A 741 -2.68 10.45 0.41
N ARG A 742 -2.69 9.12 0.25
CA ARG A 742 -1.53 8.38 -0.25
C ARG A 742 -1.41 8.49 -1.76
N ASN A 743 -0.21 8.80 -2.26
CA ASN A 743 0.04 9.01 -3.69
C ASN A 743 -0.09 7.72 -4.54
N ASN A 744 0.12 6.55 -3.94
CA ASN A 744 0.02 5.25 -4.60
C ASN A 744 -1.37 4.59 -4.46
N ARG A 745 -2.39 5.35 -4.04
CA ARG A 745 -3.78 4.89 -3.90
C ARG A 745 -4.70 5.75 -4.77
N PRO A 746 -4.83 5.45 -6.08
CA PRO A 746 -5.68 6.23 -6.99
C PRO A 746 -7.10 6.44 -6.46
N SER A 747 -7.73 5.39 -5.91
CA SER A 747 -9.08 5.49 -5.35
C SER A 747 -9.19 6.40 -4.11
N GLU A 748 -8.11 6.64 -3.37
CA GLU A 748 -8.10 7.64 -2.28
C GLU A 748 -7.98 9.06 -2.83
N ILE A 749 -7.21 9.24 -3.89
CA ILE A 749 -7.07 10.52 -4.60
C ILE A 749 -8.42 10.90 -5.22
N ASP A 750 -9.06 9.99 -5.94
CA ASP A 750 -10.37 10.22 -6.57
C ASP A 750 -11.44 10.55 -5.50
N ALA A 751 -11.39 9.88 -4.34
CA ALA A 751 -12.29 10.18 -3.23
C ALA A 751 -12.01 11.56 -2.61
N ALA A 752 -10.74 11.97 -2.49
CA ALA A 752 -10.39 13.31 -2.01
C ALA A 752 -10.86 14.42 -2.97
N GLU A 753 -10.74 14.20 -4.28
CA GLU A 753 -11.21 15.12 -5.32
C GLU A 753 -12.75 15.21 -5.32
N ALA A 754 -13.45 14.08 -5.18
CA ALA A 754 -14.90 14.05 -5.01
C ALA A 754 -15.36 14.79 -3.74
N LEU A 755 -14.66 14.59 -2.61
CA LEU A 755 -14.95 15.33 -1.37
C LEU A 755 -14.69 16.83 -1.54
N THR A 756 -13.57 17.21 -2.17
CA THR A 756 -13.23 18.62 -2.45
C THR A 756 -14.32 19.31 -3.27
N SER A 757 -14.80 18.65 -4.32
CA SER A 757 -15.88 19.18 -5.17
C SER A 757 -17.19 19.38 -4.39
N ALA A 758 -17.55 18.43 -3.52
CA ALA A 758 -18.75 18.54 -2.70
C ALA A 758 -18.64 19.68 -1.66
N LEU A 759 -17.48 19.84 -1.04
CA LEU A 759 -17.19 20.88 -0.05
C LEU A 759 -17.18 22.29 -0.64
N GLY A 760 -16.69 22.46 -1.87
CA GLY A 760 -16.69 23.75 -2.57
C GLY A 760 -18.10 24.35 -2.73
N ARG A 761 -19.15 23.52 -2.85
CA ARG A 761 -20.56 23.96 -2.99
C ARG A 761 -21.11 24.68 -1.77
N ILE A 762 -20.43 24.57 -0.62
CA ILE A 762 -20.79 25.26 0.62
C ILE A 762 -19.70 26.25 1.08
N GLY A 763 -18.72 26.56 0.21
CA GLY A 763 -17.66 27.52 0.50
C GLY A 763 -16.45 26.96 1.28
N ILE A 764 -16.37 25.64 1.50
CA ILE A 764 -15.17 25.04 2.08
C ILE A 764 -14.14 24.79 0.97
N GLU A 765 -13.01 25.50 1.02
CA GLU A 765 -11.91 25.35 0.06
C GLU A 765 -10.94 24.27 0.54
N ALA A 766 -11.05 23.06 -0.03
CA ALA A 766 -10.15 21.96 0.30
C ALA A 766 -9.03 21.82 -0.75
N LYS A 767 -7.79 21.60 -0.28
CA LYS A 767 -6.63 21.26 -1.13
C LYS A 767 -6.21 19.82 -0.87
N VAL A 768 -5.91 19.06 -1.91
CA VAL A 768 -5.43 17.67 -1.77
C VAL A 768 -3.90 17.69 -1.69
N ASP A 769 -3.34 17.17 -0.59
CA ASP A 769 -1.91 16.89 -0.45
C ASP A 769 -1.67 15.38 -0.53
N ARG A 770 -0.67 14.99 -1.31
CA ARG A 770 -0.36 13.59 -1.62
C ARG A 770 0.97 13.22 -0.98
N PHE A 771 1.00 12.15 -0.19
CA PHE A 771 2.22 11.68 0.48
C PHE A 771 2.54 10.22 0.14
N ASP A 772 3.82 9.85 0.26
CA ASP A 772 4.26 8.45 0.10
C ASP A 772 3.66 7.57 1.20
N ALA A 773 2.94 6.50 0.83
CA ALA A 773 2.33 5.57 1.77
C ALA A 773 3.33 4.99 2.79
N ALA A 774 4.61 4.83 2.43
CA ALA A 774 5.65 4.37 3.36
C ALA A 774 5.89 5.35 4.51
N ARG A 775 5.48 6.62 4.36
CA ARG A 775 5.59 7.67 5.38
C ARG A 775 4.32 7.84 6.20
N MET A 776 3.32 6.98 6.05
CA MET A 776 2.04 7.09 6.76
C MET A 776 2.23 7.26 8.28
N SER A 777 3.02 6.39 8.92
CA SER A 777 3.28 6.45 10.36
C SER A 777 3.95 7.76 10.77
N ALA A 778 4.91 8.25 9.98
CA ALA A 778 5.72 9.42 10.28
C ALA A 778 5.09 10.76 9.86
N LEU A 779 4.02 10.76 9.06
CA LEU A 779 3.34 11.96 8.59
C LEU A 779 1.94 12.09 9.18
N VAL A 780 1.03 11.19 8.83
CA VAL A 780 -0.37 11.26 9.29
C VAL A 780 -0.57 10.56 10.63
N GLY A 781 0.26 9.56 10.95
CA GLY A 781 0.33 8.94 12.27
C GLY A 781 1.21 9.71 13.26
N ALA A 782 1.73 10.88 12.89
CA ALA A 782 2.55 11.72 13.74
C ALA A 782 1.79 13.05 14.03
N PRO A 783 1.12 13.18 15.18
CA PRO A 783 0.26 14.32 15.50
C PRO A 783 0.93 15.70 15.32
N ASN A 784 2.22 15.80 15.60
CA ASN A 784 3.01 17.02 15.37
C ASN A 784 3.11 17.39 13.88
N GLU A 785 3.34 16.42 13.00
CA GLU A 785 3.42 16.65 11.56
C GLU A 785 2.05 16.96 10.96
N VAL A 786 0.99 16.30 11.43
CA VAL A 786 -0.41 16.60 11.08
C VAL A 786 -0.75 18.06 11.37
N ARG A 787 -0.42 18.54 12.58
CA ARG A 787 -0.59 19.96 12.97
C ARG A 787 0.23 20.90 12.10
N LYS A 788 1.52 20.61 11.94
CA LYS A 788 2.47 21.45 11.18
C LYS A 788 2.04 21.63 9.72
N ARG A 789 1.49 20.59 9.11
CA ARG A 789 1.05 20.59 7.71
C ARG A 789 -0.39 21.05 7.52
N GLY A 790 -1.12 21.30 8.60
CA GLY A 790 -2.51 21.72 8.55
C GLY A 790 -3.43 20.67 7.91
N TYR A 791 -3.12 19.38 8.10
CA TYR A 791 -3.95 18.28 7.59
C TYR A 791 -5.25 18.20 8.39
N GLY A 792 -6.27 18.95 7.95
CA GLY A 792 -7.58 18.95 8.60
C GLY A 792 -8.43 17.73 8.24
N ILE A 793 -8.13 17.05 7.14
CA ILE A 793 -8.81 15.82 6.75
C ILE A 793 -7.75 14.79 6.32
N VAL A 794 -7.86 13.57 6.81
CA VAL A 794 -7.00 12.46 6.38
C VAL A 794 -7.88 11.32 5.86
N ILE A 795 -7.78 10.97 4.59
CA ILE A 795 -8.56 9.86 4.02
C ILE A 795 -7.74 8.57 4.06
N THR A 796 -8.33 7.51 4.61
CA THR A 796 -7.71 6.18 4.68
C THR A 796 -8.78 5.08 4.84
N SER A 797 -8.36 3.87 5.20
CA SER A 797 -9.21 2.77 5.63
C SER A 797 -8.72 2.14 6.91
N TRP A 798 -9.64 1.50 7.63
CA TRP A 798 -9.34 0.71 8.81
C TRP A 798 -10.16 -0.58 8.81
N GLY A 799 -9.56 -1.65 9.29
CA GLY A 799 -10.19 -2.96 9.50
C GLY A 799 -9.66 -3.55 10.80
N ALA A 800 -10.48 -4.33 11.49
CA ALA A 800 -10.07 -4.96 12.74
C ALA A 800 -9.16 -6.16 12.45
N ASP A 801 -8.05 -6.28 13.19
CA ASP A 801 -7.10 -7.41 13.05
C ASP A 801 -7.70 -8.76 13.49
N PHE A 802 -8.73 -8.72 14.34
CA PHE A 802 -9.62 -9.82 14.70
C PHE A 802 -11.05 -9.28 14.88
N PRO A 803 -12.10 -10.10 14.74
CA PRO A 803 -13.46 -9.61 14.46
C PRO A 803 -14.22 -9.13 15.71
N THR A 804 -13.62 -8.24 16.51
CA THR A 804 -14.21 -7.70 17.73
C THR A 804 -14.11 -6.17 17.81
N GLY A 805 -14.92 -5.58 18.68
CA GLY A 805 -14.90 -4.14 18.90
C GLY A 805 -13.61 -3.66 19.57
N GLN A 806 -12.89 -4.50 20.32
CA GLN A 806 -11.58 -4.11 20.88
C GLN A 806 -10.57 -3.83 19.77
N ALA A 807 -10.40 -4.79 18.85
CA ALA A 807 -9.47 -4.63 17.73
C ALA A 807 -9.85 -3.45 16.83
N PHE A 808 -11.15 -3.16 16.71
CA PHE A 808 -11.60 -2.04 15.89
C PHE A 808 -11.44 -0.68 16.59
N TRP A 809 -11.97 -0.53 17.81
CA TRP A 809 -12.14 0.77 18.46
C TRP A 809 -10.91 1.22 19.23
N ARG A 810 -10.23 0.33 19.97
CA ARG A 810 -9.12 0.73 20.83
C ARG A 810 -8.03 1.49 20.05
N PRO A 811 -7.57 1.04 18.86
CA PRO A 811 -6.57 1.81 18.09
C PRO A 811 -7.07 3.16 17.57
N LEU A 812 -8.39 3.33 17.40
CA LEU A 812 -9.00 4.52 16.80
C LEU A 812 -9.45 5.57 17.81
N VAL A 813 -9.74 5.20 19.07
CA VAL A 813 -10.38 6.11 20.03
C VAL A 813 -9.81 6.08 21.45
N ASP A 814 -8.91 5.14 21.78
CA ASP A 814 -8.27 5.15 23.11
C ASP A 814 -7.33 6.36 23.21
N SER A 815 -7.67 7.30 24.09
CA SER A 815 -6.93 8.56 24.24
C SER A 815 -5.54 8.34 24.87
N ARG A 816 -5.36 7.21 25.56
CA ARG A 816 -4.15 6.89 26.34
C ARG A 816 -3.03 6.33 25.46
N THR A 817 -3.35 5.94 24.23
CA THR A 817 -2.37 5.48 23.23
C THR A 817 -2.04 6.62 22.27
N HIS A 818 -1.02 7.41 22.59
CA HIS A 818 -0.59 8.54 21.76
C HIS A 818 0.92 8.46 21.45
N PRO A 819 1.36 7.49 20.62
CA PRO A 819 2.76 7.42 20.25
C PRO A 819 3.15 8.66 19.42
N PRO A 820 4.42 9.12 19.49
CA PRO A 820 4.87 10.28 18.72
C PRO A 820 4.82 10.05 17.19
N SER A 821 4.76 8.79 16.76
CA SER A 821 4.65 8.35 15.37
C SER A 821 3.89 7.03 15.31
N GLY A 822 3.21 6.75 14.20
CA GLY A 822 2.42 5.52 14.02
C GLY A 822 1.10 5.50 14.79
N ASN A 823 0.58 6.65 15.22
CA ASN A 823 -0.71 6.75 15.86
C ASN A 823 -1.83 6.37 14.88
N ALA A 824 -2.65 5.38 15.24
CA ALA A 824 -3.83 4.95 14.48
C ALA A 824 -5.08 5.80 14.80
N ASN A 825 -5.12 6.46 15.95
CA ASN A 825 -6.15 7.43 16.34
C ASN A 825 -5.91 8.75 15.60
N LEU A 826 -6.14 8.73 14.29
CA LEU A 826 -5.86 9.84 13.37
C LEU A 826 -6.74 11.07 13.66
N ALA A 827 -7.92 10.89 14.25
CA ALA A 827 -8.77 12.01 14.65
C ALA A 827 -8.26 12.70 15.94
N GLU A 828 -7.26 12.13 16.61
CA GLU A 828 -6.80 12.59 17.94
C GLU A 828 -7.99 12.67 18.91
N VAL A 829 -8.79 11.58 18.96
CA VAL A 829 -9.89 11.45 19.93
C VAL A 829 -9.30 11.46 21.33
N ASP A 830 -9.78 12.40 22.15
CA ASP A 830 -9.43 12.56 23.55
C ASP A 830 -10.74 12.65 24.35
N SER A 831 -11.20 11.51 24.87
CA SER A 831 -12.52 11.42 25.53
C SER A 831 -12.50 10.40 26.67
N PRO A 832 -12.45 10.88 27.94
CA PRO A 832 -12.52 10.01 29.11
C PRO A 832 -13.78 9.14 29.16
N ALA A 833 -14.88 9.60 28.54
CA ALA A 833 -16.11 8.83 28.44
C ALA A 833 -15.95 7.62 27.51
N LEU A 834 -15.26 7.77 26.37
CA LEU A 834 -14.95 6.66 25.47
C LEU A 834 -13.91 5.72 26.10
N ASP A 835 -12.91 6.24 26.82
CA ASP A 835 -11.93 5.41 27.52
C ASP A 835 -12.61 4.50 28.56
N LYS A 836 -13.56 5.04 29.33
CA LYS A 836 -14.33 4.26 30.30
C LYS A 836 -15.19 3.17 29.64
N LEU A 837 -15.79 3.47 28.49
CA LEU A 837 -16.56 2.48 27.72
C LEU A 837 -15.66 1.39 27.15
N LEU A 838 -14.48 1.77 26.63
CA LEU A 838 -13.46 0.84 26.15
C LEU A 838 -13.00 -0.08 27.28
N ASP A 839 -12.67 0.45 28.45
CA ASP A 839 -12.23 -0.35 29.60
C ASP A 839 -13.30 -1.35 30.04
N LYS A 840 -14.57 -0.91 30.10
CA LYS A 840 -15.71 -1.79 30.40
C LYS A 840 -15.84 -2.90 29.35
N ALA A 841 -15.75 -2.56 28.06
CA ALA A 841 -15.92 -3.51 26.98
C ALA A 841 -14.78 -4.54 26.94
N VAL A 842 -13.54 -4.08 27.09
CA VAL A 842 -12.33 -4.91 27.08
C VAL A 842 -12.30 -5.88 28.27
N ALA A 843 -12.75 -5.47 29.45
CA ALA A 843 -12.77 -6.35 30.62
C ALA A 843 -13.89 -7.41 30.61
N ALA A 844 -14.92 -7.24 29.77
CA ALA A 844 -16.09 -8.12 29.76
C ALA A 844 -15.81 -9.45 29.06
N SER A 845 -15.96 -10.57 29.78
CA SER A 845 -15.78 -11.93 29.23
C SER A 845 -16.98 -12.42 28.40
N ASP A 846 -18.17 -11.85 28.61
CA ASP A 846 -19.35 -12.12 27.78
C ASP A 846 -19.35 -11.21 26.54
N PRO A 847 -19.31 -11.78 25.33
CA PRO A 847 -19.31 -10.99 24.10
C PRO A 847 -20.52 -10.06 23.95
N ASN A 848 -21.70 -10.41 24.50
CA ASN A 848 -22.88 -9.53 24.41
C ASN A 848 -22.71 -8.25 25.21
N THR A 849 -22.21 -8.38 26.43
CA THR A 849 -21.90 -7.25 27.31
C THR A 849 -20.85 -6.33 26.69
N ALA A 850 -19.78 -6.90 26.12
CA ALA A 850 -18.79 -6.12 25.36
C ALA A 850 -19.42 -5.43 24.14
N GLY A 851 -20.24 -6.16 23.38
CA GLY A 851 -20.95 -5.67 22.20
C GLY A 851 -21.83 -4.45 22.47
N ALA A 852 -22.58 -4.45 23.58
CA ALA A 852 -23.41 -3.30 23.95
C ALA A 852 -22.58 -2.04 24.24
N ALA A 853 -21.42 -2.18 24.89
CA ALA A 853 -20.51 -1.06 25.11
C ALA A 853 -19.86 -0.58 23.79
N TYR A 854 -19.52 -1.50 22.87
CA TYR A 854 -19.03 -1.13 21.53
C TYR A 854 -20.09 -0.44 20.67
N GLU A 855 -21.36 -0.76 20.85
CA GLU A 855 -22.48 -0.05 20.21
C GLU A 855 -22.58 1.40 20.71
N GLU A 856 -22.48 1.60 22.02
CA GLU A 856 -22.46 2.96 22.59
C GLU A 856 -21.26 3.77 22.09
N ILE A 857 -20.08 3.15 21.98
CA ILE A 857 -18.90 3.77 21.36
C ILE A 857 -19.19 4.12 19.89
N ASN A 858 -19.79 3.21 19.11
CA ASN A 858 -20.14 3.44 17.71
C ASN A 858 -21.08 4.64 17.54
N HIS A 859 -22.08 4.77 18.40
CA HIS A 859 -23.00 5.92 18.39
C HIS A 859 -22.28 7.21 18.75
N LYS A 860 -21.57 7.25 19.89
CA LYS A 860 -20.84 8.45 20.35
C LYS A 860 -19.82 8.95 19.34
N VAL A 861 -19.03 8.05 18.76
CA VAL A 861 -18.02 8.41 17.74
C VAL A 861 -18.66 9.04 16.49
N SER A 862 -19.85 8.55 16.10
CA SER A 862 -20.59 9.06 14.96
C SER A 862 -21.27 10.39 15.25
N GLU A 863 -21.82 10.57 16.45
CA GLU A 863 -22.44 11.83 16.92
C GLU A 863 -21.42 12.97 17.01
N GLU A 864 -20.21 12.66 17.48
CA GLU A 864 -19.07 13.58 17.57
C GLU A 864 -18.37 13.79 16.21
N VAL A 865 -18.67 12.98 15.20
CA VAL A 865 -18.09 13.08 13.86
C VAL A 865 -16.56 13.11 13.92
N TYR A 866 -15.93 12.25 14.71
CA TYR A 866 -14.46 12.12 14.67
C TYR A 866 -14.00 11.59 13.31
N TYR A 867 -14.86 10.77 12.72
CA TYR A 867 -14.66 10.13 11.43
C TYR A 867 -15.90 10.32 10.55
N LEU A 868 -15.68 10.48 9.25
CA LEU A 868 -16.70 10.47 8.20
C LEU A 868 -16.58 9.16 7.43
N PRO A 869 -17.43 8.15 7.69
CA PRO A 869 -17.46 6.91 6.92
C PRO A 869 -17.99 7.17 5.51
N PHE A 870 -17.37 6.50 4.53
CA PHE A 870 -17.82 6.51 3.12
C PHE A 870 -18.55 5.20 2.82
N VAL A 871 -17.82 4.09 2.94
CA VAL A 871 -18.29 2.75 2.55
C VAL A 871 -17.70 1.67 3.45
N HIS A 872 -18.50 0.65 3.72
CA HIS A 872 -18.04 -0.65 4.19
C HIS A 872 -17.53 -1.42 2.97
N GLY A 873 -16.23 -1.67 2.94
CA GLY A 873 -15.50 -2.14 1.77
C GLY A 873 -15.94 -3.52 1.30
N ARG A 874 -15.98 -3.68 -0.01
CA ARG A 874 -16.10 -4.95 -0.71
C ARG A 874 -15.10 -4.99 -1.85
N TYR A 875 -14.92 -6.15 -2.46
CA TYR A 875 -14.11 -6.29 -3.66
C TYR A 875 -14.62 -7.46 -4.48
N VAL A 876 -14.38 -7.42 -5.78
CA VAL A 876 -14.77 -8.51 -6.70
C VAL A 876 -13.63 -9.52 -6.76
N SER A 877 -13.89 -10.72 -6.27
CA SER A 877 -12.99 -11.87 -6.30
C SER A 877 -13.34 -12.79 -7.46
N TRP A 878 -12.33 -13.44 -8.03
CA TRP A 878 -12.48 -14.52 -8.99
C TRP A 878 -12.37 -15.88 -8.29
N ARG A 879 -13.23 -16.84 -8.65
CA ARG A 879 -13.09 -18.25 -8.29
C ARG A 879 -13.01 -19.13 -9.53
N SER A 880 -11.91 -19.87 -9.66
CA SER A 880 -11.77 -20.86 -10.73
C SER A 880 -12.90 -21.92 -10.68
N PRO A 881 -13.47 -22.30 -11.84
CA PRO A 881 -14.44 -23.38 -11.91
C PRO A 881 -13.97 -24.73 -11.37
N ARG A 882 -12.64 -24.97 -11.25
CA ARG A 882 -12.11 -26.23 -10.69
C ARG A 882 -12.21 -26.30 -9.18
N LEU A 883 -12.39 -25.17 -8.49
CA LEU A 883 -12.41 -25.13 -7.03
C LEU A 883 -13.64 -25.84 -6.46
N THR A 884 -13.43 -26.55 -5.35
CA THR A 884 -14.46 -27.22 -4.55
C THR A 884 -14.41 -26.73 -3.11
N ASP A 885 -15.51 -26.91 -2.37
CA ASP A 885 -15.67 -26.47 -0.97
C ASP A 885 -15.40 -24.95 -0.77
N VAL A 886 -15.68 -24.16 -1.80
CA VAL A 886 -15.48 -22.70 -1.80
C VAL A 886 -16.54 -22.04 -0.94
N HIS A 887 -16.10 -21.23 0.02
CA HIS A 887 -16.96 -20.35 0.80
C HIS A 887 -16.19 -19.13 1.27
N VAL A 888 -16.88 -18.01 1.41
CA VAL A 888 -16.34 -16.80 2.02
C VAL A 888 -16.35 -16.95 3.54
N ALA A 889 -15.21 -16.66 4.17
CA ALA A 889 -15.07 -16.49 5.61
C ALA A 889 -14.84 -15.01 5.93
N ASP A 890 -15.77 -14.43 6.68
CA ASP A 890 -15.80 -12.98 6.95
C ASP A 890 -14.55 -12.52 7.72
N VAL A 891 -13.98 -13.37 8.59
CA VAL A 891 -12.77 -13.06 9.37
C VAL A 891 -11.53 -12.82 8.52
N TYR A 892 -11.43 -13.47 7.36
CA TYR A 892 -10.32 -13.28 6.43
C TYR A 892 -10.67 -12.31 5.30
N GLY A 893 -11.91 -11.80 5.30
CA GLY A 893 -12.44 -10.94 4.26
C GLY A 893 -12.37 -11.58 2.88
N GLY A 894 -12.48 -12.91 2.75
CA GLY A 894 -12.23 -13.64 1.50
C GLY A 894 -12.56 -15.13 1.61
N TYR A 895 -12.10 -15.95 0.66
CA TYR A 895 -12.32 -17.41 0.75
C TYR A 895 -11.53 -18.03 1.90
N ASP A 896 -12.09 -19.00 2.61
CA ASP A 896 -11.33 -19.82 3.57
C ASP A 896 -10.47 -20.85 2.84
N TYR A 897 -9.15 -20.66 2.88
CA TYR A 897 -8.23 -21.42 2.04
C TYR A 897 -8.14 -22.89 2.46
N VAL A 898 -8.16 -23.20 3.75
CA VAL A 898 -7.89 -24.57 4.23
C VAL A 898 -8.99 -25.59 3.92
N ARG A 899 -10.12 -25.12 3.38
CA ARG A 899 -11.21 -25.98 2.92
C ARG A 899 -11.21 -26.22 1.42
N LEU A 900 -10.46 -25.42 0.66
CA LEU A 900 -10.44 -25.52 -0.79
C LEU A 900 -9.89 -26.87 -1.24
N GLY A 901 -10.57 -27.48 -2.20
CA GLY A 901 -10.06 -28.56 -3.03
C GLY A 901 -10.05 -28.15 -4.50
N VAL A 902 -9.50 -29.02 -5.34
CA VAL A 902 -9.50 -28.86 -6.80
C VAL A 902 -10.02 -30.13 -7.45
N ARG A 903 -10.82 -29.99 -8.51
CA ARG A 903 -11.11 -31.12 -9.40
C ARG A 903 -9.91 -31.36 -10.31
N GLY A 904 -9.60 -32.62 -10.58
CA GLY A 904 -8.67 -33.01 -11.64
C GLY A 904 -9.11 -32.40 -12.98
N ALA A 905 -8.14 -32.10 -13.83
CA ALA A 905 -8.36 -31.47 -15.14
C ALA A 905 -9.31 -32.28 -16.03
#